data_AF-A0A662KP55-F1
#
_entry.id   AF-A0A662KP55-F1
#
_cell.length_a   1.000
_cell.length_b   1.000
_cell.length_c   1.000
_cell.angle_alpha   90.00
_cell.angle_beta   90.00
_cell.angle_gamma   90.00
#
_symmetry.space_group_name_H-M   'P 1'
#
loop_
_entity.id
_entity.type
_entity.pdbx_description
1 polymer ?
#
loop_
_entity_poly.entity_id
_entity_poly.type
_entity_poly.pdbx_seq_one_letter_code
_entity_poly.pdbx_strand_id
1 'polypeptide(L)'
;VGIHNFGNSTEIRENAFSDGEYGIRVENALDTSIHQCTFSDTSIAILLQNSNNINISHSIFNGDNDKGIQSIFAKDIEIFNCSFGMNEKGIEIKNSTAKMHTCSIYDNSYGAFITNSSFSITNSSFSDNICAIFGEGSNLFVNYTNIEKSQKGIEIFSSQIFITNATIKNTTYGMEIENSSMGKCLFSQFRWNEYGIYFLNASFISIINSSFYDNTYGMYGENCKNITSENTTFLFNIKGIVMKNSNLCSFITQIISNNTYGMEFTWCEQFSLKENRIEENEFGMKFSQSPNNTLLSNQLNNNKYNFDMEGLSTTDFYENIDTSNTINGEPMYYMINEDNILIKEPAGYIGIINCTDVILENISISNNGEGLLVIESKGISVKNCTFYDNIEGSIIFSSTDLEFNNTGVNNNFNDGILFHSSYDVLIFNCEIYKNGQRGINIYSLDEVDGDFFISGNDINENWLGLNIENTAGSGIYDNIIENNEKGGLRLFKANHTEIGNNTFHANGYGIDIRKSFDNNIFHNSLFGNGKGIYSENSESFINNCSFEECDVGVLSDFSTMTIKDCYFYNNSKGISNANSSSQISSSSFMNNTIGGEFIYTSFMLANSTINGNMYGIFSYYCTEGEIMNCSGSGLYNNEYAIFLNHSQNVSISLCDIFNNTIGLYLINSLNNSIYKDKIFNNTFGMVIINSTINEISGCLIHHNSYGTKIEGNENVFFNNSFWKNEYGVWIEKGINNTIYHNNFAYNNKNAYDDSSNIWDNGYPSGGNYWSDYAGRDEFNGPNQNISGSDGKGDTPYKIGGKSKDRYPLMEMYEEAAPIPNSPPVPSFIYYPKKPFSHEYVIFTDTSTDPNGKEDITAWQWDFGDGNTSNKQNPKHAYAHSGIYTVILTITDSYGESENITVDIEVKNLPPLANFSWNPSSPTSKEAVQFTDTSSDVDGSIVNYTWDFGDGSYSEEKNPSHTYYDNGVYIVTLTVMDNNGAKSVKTQEIFVENIPPTAEFFFIPEKASVGEEVNFTDVSSDEDGKIVSWHWEFGDGKASNEQHPVHFYEKGGKYTITLTIKDDDGAEVKITKTIEIEAKSTPGFELIILLVAIFLIFTKRKITFKK
;
A
#
# COMPACT_ATOMS: atom_id res chain seq x y z
N VAL A 1 46.41 -55.96 -76.45
CA VAL A 1 45.74 -57.27 -76.62
C VAL A 1 46.77 -58.35 -76.41
N GLY A 2 46.68 -59.10 -75.31
CA GLY A 2 47.51 -60.29 -75.07
C GLY A 2 47.03 -61.49 -75.88
N ILE A 3 45.74 -61.84 -75.77
CA ILE A 3 45.09 -62.88 -76.57
C ILE A 3 43.83 -62.32 -77.24
N HIS A 4 43.64 -62.60 -78.54
CA HIS A 4 42.39 -62.33 -79.26
C HIS A 4 41.77 -63.66 -79.73
N ASN A 5 40.65 -64.07 -79.12
CA ASN A 5 39.94 -65.30 -79.45
C ASN A 5 38.75 -65.02 -80.39
N PHE A 6 38.76 -65.67 -81.55
CA PHE A 6 37.63 -65.81 -82.47
C PHE A 6 37.17 -67.28 -82.62
N GLY A 7 37.80 -68.21 -81.89
CA GLY A 7 37.57 -69.65 -81.97
C GLY A 7 36.60 -70.13 -80.90
N ASN A 8 35.82 -71.16 -81.25
CA ASN A 8 34.95 -71.86 -80.31
C ASN A 8 35.71 -72.93 -79.53
N SER A 9 35.25 -73.27 -78.33
CA SER A 9 35.83 -74.31 -77.47
C SER A 9 37.28 -74.03 -77.06
N THR A 10 37.59 -72.76 -76.82
CA THR A 10 38.94 -72.27 -76.46
C THR A 10 39.17 -72.35 -74.96
N GLU A 11 40.33 -72.89 -74.53
CA GLU A 11 40.74 -72.94 -73.13
C GLU A 11 42.03 -72.14 -72.91
N ILE A 12 42.02 -71.23 -71.93
CA ILE A 12 43.15 -70.38 -71.53
C ILE A 12 43.39 -70.60 -70.04
N ARG A 13 44.58 -71.06 -69.63
CA ARG A 13 44.88 -71.40 -68.23
C ARG A 13 46.20 -70.80 -67.77
N GLU A 14 46.32 -70.45 -66.50
CA GLU A 14 47.62 -70.23 -65.81
C GLU A 14 48.50 -69.16 -66.49
N ASN A 15 47.89 -68.15 -67.11
CA ASN A 15 48.59 -67.04 -67.79
C ASN A 15 48.57 -65.76 -66.94
N ALA A 16 49.65 -64.99 -67.00
CA ALA A 16 49.72 -63.65 -66.44
C ALA A 16 49.77 -62.61 -67.56
N PHE A 17 48.97 -61.55 -67.45
CA PHE A 17 48.91 -60.42 -68.37
C PHE A 17 49.21 -59.13 -67.59
N SER A 18 50.19 -58.37 -68.04
CA SER A 18 50.42 -57.00 -67.56
C SER A 18 50.45 -56.01 -68.71
N ASP A 19 50.04 -54.79 -68.41
CA ASP A 19 50.09 -53.61 -69.28
C ASP A 19 49.21 -53.67 -70.56
N GLY A 20 48.71 -52.50 -70.96
CA GLY A 20 48.12 -52.25 -72.27
C GLY A 20 46.62 -52.52 -72.41
N GLU A 21 46.09 -52.27 -73.62
CA GLU A 21 44.66 -52.02 -73.85
C GLU A 21 43.73 -53.20 -73.52
N TYR A 22 44.17 -54.43 -73.77
CA TYR A 22 43.38 -55.65 -73.46
C TYR A 22 44.29 -56.79 -73.01
N GLY A 23 43.93 -57.49 -71.94
CA GLY A 23 44.51 -58.79 -71.57
C GLY A 23 44.04 -59.88 -72.53
N ILE A 24 42.76 -60.27 -72.41
CA ILE A 24 42.08 -61.21 -73.32
C ILE A 24 40.89 -60.50 -73.98
N ARG A 25 40.72 -60.69 -75.29
CA ARG A 25 39.56 -60.21 -76.07
C ARG A 25 38.90 -61.39 -76.75
N VAL A 26 37.63 -61.64 -76.46
CA VAL A 26 36.82 -62.75 -76.99
C VAL A 26 35.68 -62.18 -77.83
N GLU A 27 35.63 -62.52 -79.12
CA GLU A 27 34.67 -61.93 -80.06
C GLU A 27 33.98 -62.97 -80.94
N ASN A 28 32.66 -62.96 -80.93
CA ASN A 28 31.80 -63.86 -81.71
C ASN A 28 32.13 -65.36 -81.50
N ALA A 29 32.58 -65.71 -80.29
CA ALA A 29 33.04 -67.05 -79.93
C ALA A 29 32.07 -67.76 -78.97
N LEU A 30 32.13 -69.09 -78.96
CA LEU A 30 31.35 -69.96 -78.08
C LEU A 30 32.27 -70.80 -77.19
N ASP A 31 31.80 -71.20 -76.01
CA ASP A 31 32.44 -72.20 -75.15
C ASP A 31 33.90 -71.84 -74.79
N THR A 32 34.14 -70.61 -74.29
CA THR A 32 35.49 -70.17 -73.89
C THR A 32 35.70 -70.32 -72.37
N SER A 33 36.78 -70.98 -71.97
CA SER A 33 37.20 -71.15 -70.57
C SER A 33 38.48 -70.37 -70.28
N ILE A 34 38.48 -69.58 -69.20
CA ILE A 34 39.61 -68.79 -68.70
C ILE A 34 39.81 -69.16 -67.22
N HIS A 35 40.96 -69.72 -66.86
CA HIS A 35 41.18 -70.34 -65.55
C HIS A 35 42.54 -70.00 -64.93
N GLN A 36 42.57 -69.60 -63.66
CA GLN A 36 43.82 -69.31 -62.93
C GLN A 36 44.71 -68.26 -63.63
N CYS A 37 44.10 -67.26 -64.27
CA CYS A 37 44.83 -66.16 -64.89
C CYS A 37 45.01 -64.99 -63.92
N THR A 38 46.09 -64.23 -64.09
CA THR A 38 46.34 -62.97 -63.35
C THR A 38 46.40 -61.82 -64.34
N PHE A 39 45.74 -60.71 -64.00
CA PHE A 39 45.73 -59.47 -64.77
C PHE A 39 46.23 -58.33 -63.88
N SER A 40 47.11 -57.49 -64.43
CA SER A 40 47.75 -56.38 -63.72
C SER A 40 47.92 -55.17 -64.62
N ASP A 41 47.31 -54.03 -64.27
CA ASP A 41 47.52 -52.74 -64.96
C ASP A 41 47.18 -52.78 -66.48
N THR A 42 46.11 -53.49 -66.84
CA THR A 42 45.59 -53.62 -68.22
C THR A 42 44.24 -52.90 -68.37
N SER A 43 44.11 -51.96 -69.32
CA SER A 43 42.93 -51.08 -69.44
C SER A 43 41.60 -51.83 -69.45
N ILE A 44 41.53 -52.99 -70.12
CA ILE A 44 40.45 -53.97 -69.98
C ILE A 44 41.08 -55.37 -69.87
N ALA A 45 41.04 -55.99 -68.69
CA ALA A 45 41.65 -57.30 -68.48
C ALA A 45 40.98 -58.40 -69.33
N ILE A 46 39.64 -58.46 -69.37
CA ILE A 46 38.88 -59.34 -70.29
C ILE A 46 37.75 -58.56 -70.98
N LEU A 47 37.77 -58.48 -72.32
CA LEU A 47 36.64 -58.03 -73.15
C LEU A 47 35.88 -59.23 -73.73
N LEU A 48 34.57 -59.32 -73.47
CA LEU A 48 33.66 -60.30 -74.06
C LEU A 48 32.63 -59.61 -74.95
N GLN A 49 32.66 -59.86 -76.27
CA GLN A 49 31.74 -59.24 -77.22
C GLN A 49 31.03 -60.28 -78.09
N ASN A 50 29.69 -60.19 -78.19
CA ASN A 50 28.84 -61.09 -79.00
C ASN A 50 29.09 -62.60 -78.77
N SER A 51 29.56 -62.99 -77.59
CA SER A 51 30.04 -64.35 -77.30
C SER A 51 29.12 -65.08 -76.32
N ASN A 52 29.13 -66.42 -76.30
CA ASN A 52 28.23 -67.19 -75.44
C ASN A 52 28.93 -68.35 -74.72
N ASN A 53 28.40 -68.75 -73.56
CA ASN A 53 28.90 -69.84 -72.72
C ASN A 53 30.39 -69.64 -72.36
N ILE A 54 30.64 -68.65 -71.49
CA ILE A 54 31.99 -68.21 -71.13
C ILE A 54 32.23 -68.50 -69.64
N ASN A 55 33.23 -69.30 -69.30
CA ASN A 55 33.60 -69.58 -67.90
C ASN A 55 34.91 -68.84 -67.56
N ILE A 56 34.90 -68.04 -66.50
CA ILE A 56 36.07 -67.32 -65.97
C ILE A 56 36.23 -67.72 -64.51
N SER A 57 37.39 -68.25 -64.12
CA SER A 57 37.53 -68.85 -62.79
C SER A 57 38.91 -68.76 -62.16
N HIS A 58 38.94 -68.76 -60.82
CA HIS A 58 40.16 -68.75 -60.01
C HIS A 58 41.17 -67.64 -60.38
N SER A 59 40.68 -66.55 -60.97
CA SER A 59 41.51 -65.53 -61.63
C SER A 59 41.55 -64.24 -60.82
N ILE A 60 42.69 -63.56 -60.88
CA ILE A 60 43.00 -62.36 -60.09
C ILE A 60 43.06 -61.15 -61.02
N PHE A 61 42.31 -60.11 -60.70
CA PHE A 61 42.24 -58.85 -61.43
C PHE A 61 42.67 -57.73 -60.49
N ASN A 62 43.84 -57.15 -60.71
CA ASN A 62 44.31 -55.95 -60.02
C ASN A 62 44.66 -54.90 -61.09
N GLY A 63 44.36 -53.62 -60.90
CA GLY A 63 44.79 -52.62 -61.89
C GLY A 63 44.27 -51.22 -61.65
N ASP A 64 45.20 -50.27 -61.50
CA ASP A 64 44.94 -48.88 -61.09
C ASP A 64 44.20 -48.07 -62.17
N ASN A 65 42.89 -47.89 -61.97
CA ASN A 65 41.93 -47.27 -62.92
C ASN A 65 41.56 -48.11 -64.15
N ASP A 66 41.68 -49.44 -64.06
CA ASP A 66 41.36 -50.37 -65.14
C ASP A 66 39.94 -50.96 -65.06
N LYS A 67 39.56 -51.77 -66.06
CA LYS A 67 38.36 -52.61 -66.04
C LYS A 67 38.72 -54.09 -65.97
N GLY A 68 38.18 -54.83 -64.99
CA GLY A 68 38.43 -56.27 -64.85
C GLY A 68 37.78 -57.08 -65.96
N ILE A 69 36.46 -57.26 -65.92
CA ILE A 69 35.70 -57.93 -66.99
C ILE A 69 34.72 -56.94 -67.62
N GLN A 70 34.82 -56.69 -68.92
CA GLN A 70 33.83 -55.94 -69.69
C GLN A 70 33.07 -56.88 -70.64
N SER A 71 31.74 -56.84 -70.60
CA SER A 71 30.84 -57.68 -71.40
C SER A 71 29.84 -56.86 -72.20
N ILE A 72 29.73 -57.12 -73.51
CA ILE A 72 28.84 -56.41 -74.44
C ILE A 72 28.12 -57.42 -75.35
N PHE A 73 26.80 -57.52 -75.23
CA PHE A 73 25.94 -58.48 -75.96
C PHE A 73 26.38 -59.96 -75.84
N ALA A 74 26.98 -60.34 -74.71
CA ALA A 74 27.41 -61.70 -74.44
C ALA A 74 26.45 -62.43 -73.48
N LYS A 75 26.42 -63.75 -73.56
CA LYS A 75 25.45 -64.58 -72.84
C LYS A 75 26.13 -65.73 -72.09
N ASP A 76 25.42 -66.24 -71.10
CA ASP A 76 25.79 -67.40 -70.28
C ASP A 76 27.23 -67.31 -69.78
N ILE A 77 27.59 -66.15 -69.22
CA ILE A 77 28.88 -65.92 -68.58
C ILE A 77 28.83 -66.41 -67.13
N GLU A 78 29.77 -67.26 -66.74
CA GLU A 78 29.97 -67.71 -65.37
C GLU A 78 31.33 -67.23 -64.85
N ILE A 79 31.33 -66.54 -63.71
CA ILE A 79 32.51 -66.01 -63.03
C ILE A 79 32.58 -66.69 -61.66
N PHE A 80 33.63 -67.46 -61.35
CA PHE A 80 33.70 -68.15 -60.07
C PHE A 80 35.07 -68.16 -59.38
N ASN A 81 35.06 -67.93 -58.06
CA ASN A 81 36.26 -67.91 -57.21
C ASN A 81 37.34 -66.90 -57.70
N CYS A 82 36.93 -65.74 -58.19
CA CYS A 82 37.81 -64.68 -58.69
C CYS A 82 37.93 -63.52 -57.69
N SER A 83 39.03 -62.76 -57.78
CA SER A 83 39.26 -61.55 -56.97
C SER A 83 39.47 -60.31 -57.84
N PHE A 84 38.82 -59.19 -57.49
CA PHE A 84 38.87 -57.92 -58.22
C PHE A 84 39.28 -56.78 -57.28
N GLY A 85 40.43 -56.17 -57.54
CA GLY A 85 41.06 -55.17 -56.67
C GLY A 85 41.45 -53.90 -57.41
N MET A 86 41.19 -52.75 -56.79
CA MET A 86 41.70 -51.42 -57.20
C MET A 86 41.25 -50.91 -58.60
N ASN A 87 40.23 -51.51 -59.21
CA ASN A 87 39.78 -51.18 -60.58
C ASN A 87 38.83 -49.96 -60.63
N GLU A 88 38.73 -49.29 -61.78
CA GLU A 88 37.61 -48.38 -62.08
C GLU A 88 36.30 -49.18 -62.03
N LYS A 89 36.28 -50.34 -62.73
CA LYS A 89 35.15 -51.28 -62.72
C LYS A 89 35.67 -52.71 -62.61
N GLY A 90 35.42 -53.38 -61.49
CA GLY A 90 35.78 -54.80 -61.33
C GLY A 90 35.08 -55.65 -62.39
N ILE A 91 33.76 -55.46 -62.54
CA ILE A 91 32.94 -56.13 -63.55
C ILE A 91 31.98 -55.12 -64.20
N GLU A 92 31.94 -55.03 -65.53
CA GLU A 92 31.01 -54.22 -66.32
C GLU A 92 30.20 -55.12 -67.28
N ILE A 93 28.90 -55.28 -67.03
CA ILE A 93 28.00 -56.14 -67.82
C ILE A 93 26.97 -55.28 -68.57
N LYS A 94 26.97 -55.32 -69.90
CA LYS A 94 26.11 -54.50 -70.76
C LYS A 94 25.36 -55.32 -71.81
N ASN A 95 24.03 -55.19 -71.85
CA ASN A 95 23.13 -55.96 -72.73
C ASN A 95 23.38 -57.49 -72.69
N SER A 96 23.75 -58.04 -71.52
CA SER A 96 24.36 -59.35 -71.39
C SER A 96 23.73 -60.19 -70.26
N THR A 97 24.05 -61.49 -70.20
CA THR A 97 23.65 -62.37 -69.09
C THR A 97 24.86 -63.00 -68.42
N ALA A 98 25.00 -62.79 -67.10
CA ALA A 98 26.14 -63.29 -66.33
C ALA A 98 25.76 -63.76 -64.92
N LYS A 99 26.55 -64.66 -64.36
CA LYS A 99 26.43 -65.17 -62.99
C LYS A 99 27.81 -65.15 -62.33
N MET A 100 27.87 -64.71 -61.09
CA MET A 100 29.08 -64.66 -60.27
C MET A 100 28.87 -65.45 -58.97
N HIS A 101 29.83 -66.29 -58.60
CA HIS A 101 29.79 -66.96 -57.30
C HIS A 101 31.14 -67.12 -56.60
N THR A 102 31.13 -66.96 -55.28
CA THR A 102 32.32 -67.10 -54.41
C THR A 102 33.46 -66.13 -54.75
N CYS A 103 33.14 -64.89 -55.16
CA CYS A 103 34.15 -63.89 -55.55
C CYS A 103 34.37 -62.82 -54.48
N SER A 104 35.55 -62.18 -54.49
CA SER A 104 35.88 -61.04 -53.62
C SER A 104 36.20 -59.79 -54.45
N ILE A 105 35.60 -58.64 -54.10
CA ILE A 105 35.64 -57.41 -54.89
C ILE A 105 35.93 -56.22 -53.96
N TYR A 106 37.11 -55.61 -54.04
CA TYR A 106 37.56 -54.60 -53.07
C TYR A 106 38.29 -53.41 -53.69
N ASP A 107 38.21 -52.24 -53.02
CA ASP A 107 38.89 -50.99 -53.40
C ASP A 107 38.57 -50.48 -54.83
N ASN A 108 37.41 -50.82 -55.41
CA ASN A 108 37.03 -50.39 -56.77
C ASN A 108 36.15 -49.13 -56.75
N SER A 109 36.15 -48.35 -57.84
CA SER A 109 35.13 -47.30 -58.00
C SER A 109 33.74 -47.92 -58.19
N TYR A 110 33.62 -48.94 -59.04
CA TYR A 110 32.44 -49.80 -59.12
C TYR A 110 32.84 -51.26 -59.00
N GLY A 111 32.30 -51.99 -58.01
CA GLY A 111 32.55 -53.42 -57.87
C GLY A 111 31.93 -54.22 -59.02
N ALA A 112 30.61 -54.09 -59.19
CA ALA A 112 29.86 -54.60 -60.33
C ALA A 112 28.97 -53.50 -60.93
N PHE A 113 29.11 -53.22 -62.23
CA PHE A 113 28.41 -52.19 -62.98
C PHE A 113 27.55 -52.82 -64.07
N ILE A 114 26.23 -52.87 -63.87
CA ILE A 114 25.30 -53.68 -64.65
C ILE A 114 24.30 -52.78 -65.38
N THR A 115 24.22 -52.89 -66.71
CA THR A 115 23.33 -52.06 -67.55
C THR A 115 22.55 -52.90 -68.56
N ASN A 116 21.22 -52.75 -68.59
CA ASN A 116 20.29 -53.49 -69.47
C ASN A 116 20.55 -55.00 -69.52
N SER A 117 20.88 -55.61 -68.37
CA SER A 117 21.44 -56.97 -68.28
C SER A 117 20.76 -57.82 -67.21
N SER A 118 20.98 -59.13 -67.23
CA SER A 118 20.62 -60.00 -66.11
C SER A 118 21.88 -60.48 -65.40
N PHE A 119 21.98 -60.21 -64.10
CA PHE A 119 23.15 -60.55 -63.30
C PHE A 119 22.77 -61.25 -62.00
N SER A 120 23.41 -62.37 -61.72
CA SER A 120 23.25 -63.11 -60.46
C SER A 120 24.55 -63.12 -59.67
N ILE A 121 24.49 -62.88 -58.37
CA ILE A 121 25.63 -62.86 -57.44
C ILE A 121 25.28 -63.78 -56.28
N THR A 122 26.15 -64.76 -55.97
CA THR A 122 25.94 -65.66 -54.82
C THR A 122 27.21 -65.93 -54.01
N ASN A 123 27.15 -65.89 -52.67
CA ASN A 123 28.28 -66.19 -51.78
C ASN A 123 29.52 -65.30 -51.98
N SER A 124 29.33 -64.03 -52.39
CA SER A 124 30.44 -63.11 -52.71
C SER A 124 30.62 -62.01 -51.66
N SER A 125 31.79 -61.39 -51.61
CA SER A 125 32.10 -60.25 -50.72
C SER A 125 32.49 -59.02 -51.51
N PHE A 126 31.95 -57.87 -51.11
CA PHE A 126 32.36 -56.54 -51.58
C PHE A 126 32.84 -55.71 -50.38
N SER A 127 34.01 -55.08 -50.47
CA SER A 127 34.46 -54.15 -49.42
C SER A 127 35.13 -52.89 -49.96
N ASP A 128 34.98 -51.77 -49.25
CA ASP A 128 35.78 -50.55 -49.50
C ASP A 128 35.63 -49.98 -50.95
N ASN A 129 34.53 -50.28 -51.66
CA ASN A 129 34.26 -49.78 -53.01
C ASN A 129 33.49 -48.44 -52.96
N ILE A 130 33.57 -47.56 -53.97
CA ILE A 130 32.68 -46.37 -54.00
C ILE A 130 31.23 -46.82 -54.16
N CYS A 131 30.94 -47.65 -55.18
CA CYS A 131 29.67 -48.37 -55.30
C CYS A 131 29.92 -49.87 -55.48
N ALA A 132 29.44 -50.71 -54.56
CA ALA A 132 29.70 -52.16 -54.65
C ALA A 132 28.91 -52.82 -55.79
N ILE A 133 27.62 -52.53 -55.93
CA ILE A 133 26.78 -53.03 -57.04
C ILE A 133 25.93 -51.89 -57.59
N PHE A 134 26.13 -51.53 -58.86
CA PHE A 134 25.30 -50.59 -59.62
C PHE A 134 24.45 -51.35 -60.66
N GLY A 135 23.16 -51.00 -60.76
CA GLY A 135 22.23 -51.60 -61.72
C GLY A 135 21.29 -50.60 -62.39
N GLU A 136 21.34 -50.51 -63.72
CA GLU A 136 20.41 -49.69 -64.53
C GLU A 136 19.66 -50.56 -65.55
N GLY A 137 18.33 -50.44 -65.64
CA GLY A 137 17.50 -51.18 -66.61
C GLY A 137 17.63 -52.71 -66.54
N SER A 138 18.04 -53.26 -65.40
CA SER A 138 18.61 -54.61 -65.26
C SER A 138 17.79 -55.52 -64.35
N ASN A 139 18.03 -56.83 -64.43
CA ASN A 139 17.46 -57.85 -63.53
C ASN A 139 18.57 -58.40 -62.63
N LEU A 140 18.63 -57.93 -61.38
CA LEU A 140 19.65 -58.29 -60.40
C LEU A 140 19.15 -59.36 -59.41
N PHE A 141 19.97 -60.37 -59.18
CA PHE A 141 19.76 -61.39 -58.14
C PHE A 141 20.98 -61.44 -57.22
N VAL A 142 20.81 -61.19 -55.93
CA VAL A 142 21.91 -61.11 -54.95
C VAL A 142 21.57 -62.04 -53.78
N ASN A 143 22.42 -63.04 -53.49
CA ASN A 143 22.16 -64.03 -52.45
C ASN A 143 23.40 -64.34 -51.61
N TYR A 144 23.30 -64.37 -50.28
CA TYR A 144 24.45 -64.63 -49.38
C TYR A 144 25.66 -63.73 -49.67
N THR A 145 25.42 -62.44 -49.90
CA THR A 145 26.46 -61.45 -50.24
C THR A 145 26.75 -60.55 -49.04
N ASN A 146 28.02 -60.40 -48.66
CA ASN A 146 28.45 -59.41 -47.66
C ASN A 146 28.99 -58.17 -48.36
N ILE A 147 28.49 -57.00 -48.00
CA ILE A 147 28.93 -55.69 -48.50
C ILE A 147 29.31 -54.83 -47.30
N GLU A 148 30.54 -54.31 -47.26
CA GLU A 148 30.99 -53.49 -46.13
C GLU A 148 31.85 -52.29 -46.52
N LYS A 149 31.68 -51.17 -45.80
CA LYS A 149 32.50 -49.95 -45.93
C LYS A 149 32.47 -49.26 -47.31
N SER A 150 31.62 -49.70 -48.22
CA SER A 150 31.39 -48.99 -49.48
C SER A 150 30.60 -47.71 -49.25
N GLN A 151 30.76 -46.66 -50.06
CA GLN A 151 29.89 -45.47 -49.94
C GLN A 151 28.44 -45.84 -50.29
N LYS A 152 28.25 -46.52 -51.42
CA LYS A 152 26.97 -47.14 -51.83
C LYS A 152 27.12 -48.66 -51.85
N GLY A 153 26.24 -49.37 -51.17
CA GLY A 153 26.19 -50.82 -51.13
C GLY A 153 25.58 -51.40 -52.41
N ILE A 154 24.30 -51.13 -52.64
CA ILE A 154 23.60 -51.49 -53.88
C ILE A 154 22.83 -50.27 -54.39
N GLU A 155 23.12 -49.81 -55.61
CA GLU A 155 22.52 -48.64 -56.23
C GLU A 155 21.75 -49.06 -57.50
N ILE A 156 20.48 -48.65 -57.60
CA ILE A 156 19.52 -49.27 -58.52
C ILE A 156 18.63 -48.24 -59.20
N PHE A 157 18.62 -48.24 -60.54
CA PHE A 157 17.81 -47.36 -61.38
C PHE A 157 16.93 -48.17 -62.34
N SER A 158 15.61 -47.92 -62.30
CA SER A 158 14.61 -48.51 -63.21
C SER A 158 14.79 -50.02 -63.49
N SER A 159 15.04 -50.80 -62.43
CA SER A 159 15.49 -52.20 -62.52
C SER A 159 14.60 -53.15 -61.72
N GLN A 160 14.74 -54.45 -61.97
CA GLN A 160 14.23 -55.50 -61.08
C GLN A 160 15.33 -55.98 -60.15
N ILE A 161 15.04 -56.12 -58.85
CA ILE A 161 15.99 -56.70 -57.91
C ILE A 161 15.38 -57.77 -56.99
N PHE A 162 16.15 -58.84 -56.76
CA PHE A 162 15.88 -59.85 -55.75
C PHE A 162 17.12 -60.03 -54.85
N ILE A 163 17.07 -59.49 -53.63
CA ILE A 163 18.10 -59.69 -52.58
C ILE A 163 17.60 -60.74 -51.59
N THR A 164 18.47 -61.66 -51.20
CA THR A 164 18.19 -62.57 -50.08
C THR A 164 19.44 -62.92 -49.27
N ASN A 165 19.34 -63.02 -47.95
CA ASN A 165 20.45 -63.35 -47.04
C ASN A 165 21.69 -62.43 -47.20
N ALA A 166 21.51 -61.18 -47.58
CA ALA A 166 22.62 -60.23 -47.72
C ALA A 166 22.90 -59.52 -46.39
N THR A 167 24.16 -59.14 -46.17
CA THR A 167 24.58 -58.29 -45.05
C THR A 167 25.25 -57.06 -45.61
N ILE A 168 24.70 -55.87 -45.32
CA ILE A 168 25.22 -54.59 -45.81
C ILE A 168 25.48 -53.65 -44.63
N LYS A 169 26.73 -53.20 -44.47
CA LYS A 169 27.12 -52.44 -43.27
C LYS A 169 28.20 -51.38 -43.47
N ASN A 170 28.21 -50.37 -42.60
CA ASN A 170 29.17 -49.26 -42.62
C ASN A 170 29.15 -48.49 -43.96
N THR A 171 27.98 -48.26 -44.55
CA THR A 171 27.84 -47.55 -45.84
C THR A 171 27.07 -46.23 -45.68
N THR A 172 27.19 -45.31 -46.63
CA THR A 172 26.24 -44.16 -46.66
C THR A 172 24.86 -44.68 -47.05
N TYR A 173 24.76 -45.41 -48.16
CA TYR A 173 23.53 -46.03 -48.62
C TYR A 173 23.70 -47.55 -48.68
N GLY A 174 23.02 -48.29 -47.80
CA GLY A 174 23.04 -49.75 -47.80
C GLY A 174 22.42 -50.30 -49.08
N MET A 175 21.23 -49.81 -49.39
CA MET A 175 20.68 -49.86 -50.74
C MET A 175 19.99 -48.54 -51.09
N GLU A 176 20.14 -48.11 -52.33
CA GLU A 176 19.54 -46.92 -52.92
C GLU A 176 18.72 -47.36 -54.14
N ILE A 177 17.40 -47.17 -54.06
CA ILE A 177 16.47 -47.54 -55.13
C ILE A 177 15.82 -46.28 -55.69
N GLU A 178 16.14 -46.00 -56.95
CA GLU A 178 15.64 -44.85 -57.69
C GLU A 178 14.73 -45.23 -58.87
N ASN A 179 13.72 -44.40 -59.08
CA ASN A 179 12.70 -44.53 -60.11
C ASN A 179 11.92 -45.86 -60.00
N SER A 180 10.98 -46.12 -60.91
CA SER A 180 10.05 -47.26 -60.85
C SER A 180 10.72 -48.63 -61.01
N SER A 181 11.44 -49.03 -59.97
CA SER A 181 12.16 -50.29 -59.79
C SER A 181 11.36 -51.21 -58.88
N MET A 182 11.16 -52.46 -59.27
CA MET A 182 10.35 -53.45 -58.53
C MET A 182 11.23 -54.57 -57.96
N GLY A 183 10.86 -55.19 -56.86
CA GLY A 183 11.77 -56.16 -56.26
C GLY A 183 11.38 -56.74 -54.90
N LYS A 184 12.24 -57.62 -54.40
CA LYS A 184 12.13 -58.22 -53.06
C LYS A 184 13.48 -58.22 -52.34
N CYS A 185 13.46 -57.89 -51.05
CA CYS A 185 14.57 -58.02 -50.12
C CYS A 185 14.15 -58.97 -48.99
N LEU A 186 14.82 -60.10 -48.84
CA LEU A 186 14.42 -61.18 -47.93
C LEU A 186 15.55 -61.53 -46.96
N PHE A 187 15.26 -61.73 -45.68
CA PHE A 187 16.24 -62.26 -44.70
C PHE A 187 17.58 -61.48 -44.65
N SER A 188 17.56 -60.17 -44.92
CA SER A 188 18.78 -59.37 -45.12
C SER A 188 19.01 -58.37 -43.99
N GLN A 189 20.27 -58.06 -43.72
CA GLN A 189 20.70 -57.25 -42.57
C GLN A 189 21.37 -55.95 -43.03
N PHE A 190 20.90 -54.82 -42.51
CA PHE A 190 21.42 -53.49 -42.78
C PHE A 190 21.89 -52.86 -41.46
N ARG A 191 23.20 -52.62 -41.32
CA ARG A 191 23.77 -52.15 -40.05
C ARG A 191 24.79 -51.02 -40.14
N TRP A 192 24.73 -50.03 -39.26
CA TRP A 192 25.67 -48.89 -39.22
C TRP A 192 25.73 -48.12 -40.55
N ASN A 193 24.60 -47.91 -41.21
CA ASN A 193 24.53 -47.11 -42.43
C ASN A 193 23.91 -45.73 -42.15
N GLU A 194 24.14 -44.74 -43.01
CA GLU A 194 23.32 -43.52 -42.93
C GLU A 194 21.88 -43.86 -43.35
N TYR A 195 21.71 -44.57 -44.46
CA TYR A 195 20.43 -45.16 -44.88
C TYR A 195 20.58 -46.67 -45.02
N GLY A 196 19.79 -47.45 -44.29
CA GLY A 196 19.69 -48.90 -44.50
C GLY A 196 19.14 -49.19 -45.89
N ILE A 197 17.94 -48.69 -46.19
CA ILE A 197 17.46 -48.51 -47.57
C ILE A 197 16.93 -47.09 -47.76
N TYR A 198 17.34 -46.45 -48.85
CA TYR A 198 16.82 -45.20 -49.36
C TYR A 198 16.00 -45.46 -50.63
N PHE A 199 14.77 -44.92 -50.69
CA PHE A 199 13.88 -45.01 -51.85
C PHE A 199 13.55 -43.61 -52.38
N LEU A 200 13.68 -43.39 -53.68
CA LEU A 200 13.29 -42.15 -54.34
C LEU A 200 12.54 -42.44 -55.64
N ASN A 201 11.26 -42.05 -55.71
CA ASN A 201 10.35 -42.37 -56.82
C ASN A 201 10.20 -43.90 -57.07
N ALA A 202 10.44 -44.73 -56.05
CA ALA A 202 10.43 -46.19 -56.15
C ALA A 202 9.02 -46.78 -56.11
N SER A 203 8.81 -47.98 -56.68
CA SER A 203 7.49 -48.63 -56.62
C SER A 203 7.51 -50.15 -56.68
N PHE A 204 6.64 -50.81 -55.91
CA PHE A 204 6.50 -52.28 -55.88
C PHE A 204 7.75 -53.01 -55.33
N ILE A 205 8.30 -52.52 -54.21
CA ILE A 205 9.35 -53.22 -53.44
C ILE A 205 8.71 -53.93 -52.23
N SER A 206 9.10 -55.18 -51.99
CA SER A 206 8.76 -55.92 -50.75
C SER A 206 10.00 -56.22 -49.90
N ILE A 207 9.98 -55.85 -48.62
CA ILE A 207 10.99 -56.15 -47.62
C ILE A 207 10.39 -57.15 -46.64
N ILE A 208 10.99 -58.34 -46.46
CA ILE A 208 10.39 -59.40 -45.64
C ILE A 208 11.46 -60.07 -44.79
N ASN A 209 11.15 -60.33 -43.50
CA ASN A 209 12.04 -61.03 -42.57
C ASN A 209 13.44 -60.37 -42.43
N SER A 210 13.54 -59.07 -42.66
CA SER A 210 14.82 -58.35 -42.71
C SER A 210 15.03 -57.50 -41.45
N SER A 211 16.21 -56.89 -41.29
CA SER A 211 16.55 -56.22 -40.03
C SER A 211 17.53 -55.05 -40.18
N PHE A 212 17.25 -53.96 -39.48
CA PHE A 212 17.87 -52.66 -39.57
C PHE A 212 18.38 -52.23 -38.18
N TYR A 213 19.70 -52.18 -38.01
CA TYR A 213 20.35 -51.89 -36.73
C TYR A 213 21.30 -50.69 -36.80
N ASP A 214 21.31 -49.83 -35.79
CA ASP A 214 22.32 -48.78 -35.62
C ASP A 214 22.47 -47.82 -36.84
N ASN A 215 21.41 -47.59 -37.65
CA ASN A 215 21.47 -46.69 -38.81
C ASN A 215 20.99 -45.27 -38.47
N THR A 216 21.35 -44.25 -39.26
CA THR A 216 20.68 -42.92 -39.13
C THR A 216 19.21 -43.04 -39.54
N TYR A 217 18.95 -43.69 -40.67
CA TYR A 217 17.63 -44.09 -41.15
C TYR A 217 17.62 -45.59 -41.43
N GLY A 218 16.70 -46.35 -40.83
CA GLY A 218 16.50 -47.75 -41.18
C GLY A 218 15.95 -47.87 -42.60
N MET A 219 14.77 -47.29 -42.83
CA MET A 219 14.20 -47.06 -44.16
C MET A 219 13.79 -45.60 -44.31
N TYR A 220 14.21 -44.96 -45.40
CA TYR A 220 13.72 -43.64 -45.85
C TYR A 220 13.11 -43.77 -47.24
N GLY A 221 11.91 -43.25 -47.46
CA GLY A 221 11.28 -43.22 -48.79
C GLY A 221 10.61 -41.90 -49.12
N GLU A 222 10.83 -41.43 -50.36
CA GLU A 222 10.23 -40.19 -50.86
C GLU A 222 9.60 -40.39 -52.24
N ASN A 223 8.38 -39.86 -52.44
CA ASN A 223 7.59 -40.03 -53.67
C ASN A 223 7.35 -41.50 -54.06
N CYS A 224 7.21 -42.38 -53.07
CA CYS A 224 7.18 -43.84 -53.25
C CYS A 224 5.76 -44.40 -53.30
N LYS A 225 5.61 -45.57 -53.95
CA LYS A 225 4.30 -46.20 -54.15
C LYS A 225 4.31 -47.72 -54.02
N ASN A 226 3.34 -48.32 -53.31
CA ASN A 226 3.28 -49.77 -53.10
C ASN A 226 4.60 -50.35 -52.52
N ILE A 227 5.20 -49.68 -51.53
CA ILE A 227 6.30 -50.25 -50.74
C ILE A 227 5.68 -51.10 -49.63
N THR A 228 6.14 -52.34 -49.49
CA THR A 228 5.59 -53.30 -48.52
C THR A 228 6.70 -53.80 -47.61
N SER A 229 6.51 -53.76 -46.30
CA SER A 229 7.42 -54.37 -45.32
C SER A 229 6.65 -55.32 -44.41
N GLU A 230 7.18 -56.51 -44.18
CA GLU A 230 6.54 -57.58 -43.40
C GLU A 230 7.57 -58.25 -42.47
N ASN A 231 7.21 -58.49 -41.21
CA ASN A 231 8.03 -59.16 -40.20
C ASN A 231 9.49 -58.65 -40.15
N THR A 232 9.68 -57.33 -40.13
CA THR A 232 10.99 -56.68 -40.26
C THR A 232 11.29 -55.84 -39.01
N THR A 233 12.55 -55.85 -38.57
CA THR A 233 12.97 -55.27 -37.27
C THR A 233 13.82 -54.01 -37.45
N PHE A 234 13.57 -52.97 -36.65
CA PHE A 234 14.28 -51.68 -36.62
C PHE A 234 14.70 -51.37 -35.19
N LEU A 235 15.99 -51.51 -34.89
CA LEU A 235 16.55 -51.37 -33.54
C LEU A 235 17.70 -50.36 -33.50
N PHE A 236 17.69 -49.45 -32.52
CA PHE A 236 18.77 -48.47 -32.28
C PHE A 236 19.10 -47.54 -33.45
N ASN A 237 18.15 -47.27 -34.35
CA ASN A 237 18.32 -46.29 -35.43
C ASN A 237 17.97 -44.89 -34.92
N ILE A 238 18.48 -43.82 -35.53
CA ILE A 238 18.00 -42.47 -35.20
C ILE A 238 16.53 -42.33 -35.67
N LYS A 239 16.24 -42.76 -36.90
CA LYS A 239 14.87 -42.93 -37.41
C LYS A 239 14.65 -44.35 -37.94
N GLY A 240 13.60 -45.03 -37.49
CA GLY A 240 13.27 -46.39 -37.90
C GLY A 240 12.75 -46.44 -39.33
N ILE A 241 11.53 -45.95 -39.54
CA ILE A 241 10.88 -45.83 -40.86
C ILE A 241 10.43 -44.38 -41.07
N VAL A 242 10.85 -43.78 -42.19
CA VAL A 242 10.44 -42.44 -42.62
C VAL A 242 9.87 -42.53 -44.03
N MET A 243 8.65 -42.04 -44.25
CA MET A 243 8.09 -41.90 -45.60
C MET A 243 7.55 -40.49 -45.83
N LYS A 244 7.77 -39.96 -47.04
CA LYS A 244 7.29 -38.64 -47.47
C LYS A 244 6.63 -38.68 -48.84
N ASN A 245 5.57 -37.90 -49.04
CA ASN A 245 4.86 -37.75 -50.33
C ASN A 245 4.52 -39.10 -50.99
N SER A 246 4.17 -40.12 -50.20
CA SER A 246 4.13 -41.53 -50.63
C SER A 246 2.74 -42.13 -50.43
N ASN A 247 2.33 -43.10 -51.28
CA ASN A 247 1.00 -43.72 -51.16
C ASN A 247 0.94 -45.24 -51.38
N LEU A 248 -0.14 -45.85 -50.88
CA LEU A 248 -0.42 -47.30 -50.96
C LEU A 248 0.67 -48.20 -50.35
N CYS A 249 1.43 -47.71 -49.36
CA CYS A 249 2.45 -48.52 -48.67
C CYS A 249 1.83 -49.37 -47.54
N SER A 250 2.50 -50.46 -47.16
CA SER A 250 2.01 -51.37 -46.12
C SER A 250 3.15 -51.82 -45.22
N PHE A 251 2.98 -51.67 -43.90
CA PHE A 251 3.94 -52.06 -42.88
C PHE A 251 3.24 -52.97 -41.88
N ILE A 252 3.58 -54.26 -41.95
CA ILE A 252 2.88 -55.34 -41.24
C ILE A 252 3.87 -56.06 -40.32
N THR A 253 3.50 -56.33 -39.06
CA THR A 253 4.32 -57.07 -38.09
C THR A 253 5.75 -56.54 -37.92
N GLN A 254 5.93 -55.22 -38.03
CA GLN A 254 7.23 -54.58 -37.76
C GLN A 254 7.52 -54.58 -36.26
N ILE A 255 8.80 -54.73 -35.89
CA ILE A 255 9.29 -54.52 -34.51
C ILE A 255 10.21 -53.30 -34.54
N ILE A 256 9.81 -52.21 -33.90
CA ILE A 256 10.51 -50.92 -33.94
C ILE A 256 10.82 -50.47 -32.52
N SER A 257 12.09 -50.53 -32.12
CA SER A 257 12.45 -50.26 -30.73
C SER A 257 13.78 -49.55 -30.52
N ASN A 258 13.87 -48.78 -29.42
CA ASN A 258 15.06 -48.03 -29.02
C ASN A 258 15.56 -47.04 -30.10
N ASN A 259 14.67 -46.51 -30.95
CA ASN A 259 14.98 -45.48 -31.94
C ASN A 259 14.67 -44.08 -31.39
N THR A 260 15.26 -43.01 -31.94
CA THR A 260 14.79 -41.65 -31.59
C THR A 260 13.39 -41.42 -32.17
N TYR A 261 13.17 -41.77 -33.44
CA TYR A 261 11.85 -41.79 -34.08
C TYR A 261 11.55 -43.21 -34.58
N GLY A 262 10.41 -43.78 -34.22
CA GLY A 262 9.99 -45.11 -34.64
C GLY A 262 9.45 -45.11 -36.08
N MET A 263 8.28 -44.52 -36.29
CA MET A 263 7.67 -44.28 -37.60
C MET A 263 7.32 -42.79 -37.78
N GLU A 264 7.68 -42.20 -38.91
CA GLU A 264 7.39 -40.80 -39.26
C GLU A 264 6.85 -40.71 -40.69
N PHE A 265 5.65 -40.14 -40.85
CA PHE A 265 4.95 -40.04 -42.12
C PHE A 265 4.54 -38.60 -42.41
N THR A 266 4.95 -38.07 -43.57
CA THR A 266 4.63 -36.69 -43.99
C THR A 266 4.01 -36.68 -45.39
N TRP A 267 2.84 -36.06 -45.57
CA TRP A 267 2.09 -36.10 -46.84
C TRP A 267 1.93 -37.53 -47.40
N CYS A 268 1.62 -38.49 -46.53
CA CYS A 268 1.41 -39.89 -46.87
C CYS A 268 -0.08 -40.26 -46.79
N GLU A 269 -0.55 -41.02 -47.78
CA GLU A 269 -1.95 -41.42 -47.87
C GLU A 269 -2.10 -42.92 -48.17
N GLN A 270 -3.22 -43.50 -47.73
CA GLN A 270 -3.57 -44.90 -48.03
C GLN A 270 -2.55 -45.94 -47.53
N PHE A 271 -1.85 -45.64 -46.42
CA PHE A 271 -0.97 -46.60 -45.77
C PHE A 271 -1.75 -47.65 -44.97
N SER A 272 -1.19 -48.86 -44.88
CA SER A 272 -1.74 -49.98 -44.10
C SER A 272 -0.73 -50.39 -43.03
N LEU A 273 -0.96 -49.97 -41.79
CA LEU A 273 -0.12 -50.27 -40.62
C LEU A 273 -0.80 -51.33 -39.76
N LYS A 274 -0.27 -52.56 -39.72
CA LYS A 274 -0.94 -53.67 -39.02
C LYS A 274 -0.01 -54.48 -38.13
N GLU A 275 -0.47 -54.83 -36.94
CA GLU A 275 0.22 -55.74 -36.00
C GLU A 275 1.65 -55.30 -35.65
N ASN A 276 1.97 -54.00 -35.75
CA ASN A 276 3.30 -53.48 -35.47
C ASN A 276 3.51 -53.27 -33.97
N ARG A 277 4.71 -53.55 -33.48
CA ARG A 277 5.13 -53.30 -32.09
C ARG A 277 6.19 -52.21 -32.07
N ILE A 278 5.85 -51.07 -31.48
CA ILE A 278 6.64 -49.83 -31.48
C ILE A 278 6.92 -49.45 -30.02
N GLU A 279 8.14 -49.68 -29.54
CA GLU A 279 8.41 -49.58 -28.10
C GLU A 279 9.77 -49.00 -27.71
N GLU A 280 9.84 -48.31 -26.57
CA GLU A 280 11.09 -47.73 -26.03
C GLU A 280 11.74 -46.69 -26.98
N ASN A 281 10.96 -46.04 -27.85
CA ASN A 281 11.44 -44.95 -28.73
C ASN A 281 11.22 -43.57 -28.07
N GLU A 282 11.91 -42.52 -28.51
CA GLU A 282 11.56 -41.16 -28.05
C GLU A 282 10.21 -40.72 -28.64
N PHE A 283 10.04 -40.88 -29.94
CA PHE A 283 8.77 -40.70 -30.65
C PHE A 283 8.36 -42.04 -31.27
N GLY A 284 7.16 -42.53 -30.97
CA GLY A 284 6.63 -43.82 -31.43
C GLY A 284 6.19 -43.78 -32.89
N MET A 285 5.02 -43.20 -33.15
CA MET A 285 4.45 -43.01 -34.48
C MET A 285 3.93 -41.58 -34.65
N LYS A 286 4.36 -40.90 -35.71
CA LYS A 286 3.93 -39.54 -36.07
C LYS A 286 3.33 -39.50 -37.48
N PHE A 287 2.17 -38.87 -37.60
CA PHE A 287 1.59 -38.45 -38.88
C PHE A 287 1.57 -36.93 -38.96
N SER A 288 2.09 -36.37 -40.05
CA SER A 288 1.97 -34.95 -40.37
C SER A 288 1.30 -34.81 -41.74
N GLN A 289 0.12 -34.18 -41.78
CA GLN A 289 -0.62 -33.86 -43.01
C GLN A 289 -0.84 -35.08 -43.91
N SER A 290 -1.21 -36.20 -43.29
CA SER A 290 -1.16 -37.55 -43.87
C SER A 290 -2.48 -38.29 -43.63
N PRO A 291 -3.53 -38.09 -44.44
CA PRO A 291 -4.84 -38.67 -44.20
C PRO A 291 -5.11 -39.98 -44.97
N ASN A 292 -6.20 -40.65 -44.62
CA ASN A 292 -6.73 -41.88 -45.25
C ASN A 292 -5.86 -43.14 -45.08
N ASN A 293 -5.06 -43.21 -44.03
CA ASN A 293 -4.30 -44.39 -43.62
C ASN A 293 -5.17 -45.32 -42.75
N THR A 294 -4.70 -46.54 -42.53
CA THR A 294 -5.41 -47.56 -41.74
C THR A 294 -4.46 -48.19 -40.73
N LEU A 295 -4.82 -48.10 -39.44
CA LEU A 295 -4.10 -48.70 -38.32
C LEU A 295 -4.97 -49.81 -37.72
N LEU A 296 -4.47 -51.04 -37.66
CA LEU A 296 -5.15 -52.17 -37.01
C LEU A 296 -4.18 -52.97 -36.13
N SER A 297 -4.55 -53.20 -34.88
CA SER A 297 -3.86 -54.09 -33.94
C SER A 297 -2.39 -53.74 -33.68
N ASN A 298 -2.02 -52.46 -33.80
CA ASN A 298 -0.68 -51.98 -33.45
C ASN A 298 -0.53 -51.77 -31.94
N GLN A 299 0.69 -51.92 -31.42
CA GLN A 299 1.02 -51.77 -30.00
C GLN A 299 2.14 -50.75 -29.83
N LEU A 300 1.86 -49.65 -29.13
CA LEU A 300 2.80 -48.58 -28.85
C LEU A 300 3.08 -48.55 -27.34
N ASN A 301 4.28 -48.93 -26.89
CA ASN A 301 4.55 -49.14 -25.46
C ASN A 301 5.84 -48.45 -24.99
N ASN A 302 5.80 -47.77 -23.86
CA ASN A 302 6.96 -47.15 -23.20
C ASN A 302 7.74 -46.18 -24.12
N ASN A 303 7.10 -45.59 -25.14
CA ASN A 303 7.69 -44.48 -25.88
C ASN A 303 7.47 -43.18 -25.05
N LYS A 304 8.38 -42.21 -25.15
CA LYS A 304 8.24 -40.92 -24.45
C LYS A 304 7.03 -40.13 -25.00
N TYR A 305 6.82 -40.16 -26.32
CA TYR A 305 5.58 -39.78 -26.98
C TYR A 305 5.16 -40.93 -27.91
N ASN A 306 3.96 -41.51 -27.71
CA ASN A 306 3.54 -42.73 -28.39
C ASN A 306 2.91 -42.43 -29.75
N PHE A 307 1.85 -41.62 -29.79
CA PHE A 307 1.13 -41.27 -31.02
C PHE A 307 0.97 -39.75 -31.14
N ASP A 308 1.18 -39.20 -32.34
CA ASP A 308 1.32 -37.76 -32.61
C ASP A 308 0.75 -37.44 -34.01
N MET A 309 -0.11 -36.42 -34.13
CA MET A 309 -0.84 -36.08 -35.36
C MET A 309 -0.93 -34.58 -35.63
N GLU A 310 -0.17 -34.11 -36.61
CA GLU A 310 -0.18 -32.72 -37.06
C GLU A 310 -1.01 -32.54 -38.33
N GLY A 311 -1.86 -31.51 -38.37
CA GLY A 311 -2.62 -31.10 -39.54
C GLY A 311 -2.68 -29.58 -39.69
N LEU A 312 -2.88 -29.11 -40.93
CA LEU A 312 -3.14 -27.69 -41.24
C LEU A 312 -4.59 -27.46 -41.70
N SER A 313 -5.31 -28.55 -41.98
CA SER A 313 -6.69 -28.59 -42.40
C SER A 313 -7.41 -29.73 -41.67
N THR A 314 -8.72 -29.61 -41.53
CA THR A 314 -9.54 -30.60 -40.84
C THR A 314 -9.52 -31.96 -41.56
N THR A 315 -9.35 -31.95 -42.88
CA THR A 315 -9.15 -33.15 -43.72
C THR A 315 -7.86 -33.92 -43.45
N ASP A 316 -6.85 -33.32 -42.82
CA ASP A 316 -5.58 -34.00 -42.51
C ASP A 316 -5.73 -35.08 -41.42
N PHE A 317 -6.79 -35.00 -40.62
CA PHE A 317 -7.06 -35.86 -39.46
C PHE A 317 -8.07 -36.99 -39.75
N TYR A 318 -8.33 -37.33 -41.02
CA TYR A 318 -9.28 -38.40 -41.37
C TYR A 318 -8.57 -39.74 -41.54
N GLU A 319 -8.41 -40.48 -40.45
CA GLU A 319 -7.74 -41.80 -40.40
C GLU A 319 -8.67 -42.97 -40.05
N ASN A 320 -8.37 -44.17 -40.53
CA ASN A 320 -9.11 -45.40 -40.20
C ASN A 320 -8.40 -46.17 -39.08
N ILE A 321 -8.65 -45.77 -37.83
CA ILE A 321 -8.03 -46.33 -36.62
C ILE A 321 -9.13 -46.95 -35.75
N ASP A 322 -8.97 -48.22 -35.35
CA ASP A 322 -9.89 -48.90 -34.45
C ASP A 322 -9.30 -49.14 -33.05
N THR A 323 -10.16 -49.54 -32.10
CA THR A 323 -9.80 -49.84 -30.71
C THR A 323 -8.97 -51.13 -30.55
N SER A 324 -8.57 -51.80 -31.63
CA SER A 324 -7.59 -52.90 -31.54
C SER A 324 -6.16 -52.39 -31.42
N ASN A 325 -5.92 -51.12 -31.77
CA ASN A 325 -4.65 -50.44 -31.51
C ASN A 325 -4.57 -50.02 -30.04
N THR A 326 -3.40 -50.20 -29.42
CA THR A 326 -3.19 -49.90 -27.99
C THR A 326 -1.94 -49.06 -27.74
N ILE A 327 -2.03 -48.19 -26.73
CA ILE A 327 -0.93 -47.42 -26.16
C ILE A 327 -0.76 -47.83 -24.70
N ASN A 328 0.42 -48.31 -24.32
CA ASN A 328 0.74 -48.85 -22.99
C ASN A 328 -0.24 -49.94 -22.48
N GLY A 329 -0.93 -50.61 -23.40
CA GLY A 329 -1.95 -51.62 -23.11
C GLY A 329 -3.41 -51.14 -23.19
N GLU A 330 -3.65 -49.82 -23.18
CA GLU A 330 -5.00 -49.23 -23.23
C GLU A 330 -5.43 -48.90 -24.67
N PRO A 331 -6.73 -49.01 -25.01
CA PRO A 331 -7.22 -48.84 -26.38
C PRO A 331 -7.16 -47.39 -26.87
N MET A 332 -6.93 -47.21 -28.17
CA MET A 332 -7.11 -45.93 -28.87
C MET A 332 -8.58 -45.75 -29.27
N TYR A 333 -9.21 -44.64 -28.91
CA TYR A 333 -10.54 -44.27 -29.41
C TYR A 333 -10.40 -43.19 -30.47
N TYR A 334 -10.72 -43.52 -31.72
CA TYR A 334 -10.61 -42.60 -32.84
C TYR A 334 -11.94 -42.59 -33.59
N MET A 335 -12.72 -41.53 -33.40
CA MET A 335 -14.11 -41.45 -33.84
C MET A 335 -14.22 -40.47 -35.00
N ILE A 336 -14.90 -40.88 -36.08
CA ILE A 336 -15.16 -40.01 -37.24
C ILE A 336 -16.63 -40.09 -37.65
N ASN A 337 -17.33 -38.96 -37.65
CA ASN A 337 -18.77 -38.87 -37.96
C ASN A 337 -19.68 -39.69 -37.01
N GLU A 338 -19.26 -39.88 -35.76
CA GLU A 338 -20.04 -40.60 -34.74
C GLU A 338 -20.89 -39.63 -33.88
N ASP A 339 -21.97 -40.13 -33.30
CA ASP A 339 -22.88 -39.35 -32.45
C ASP A 339 -23.24 -40.04 -31.13
N ASN A 340 -23.52 -39.25 -30.09
CA ASN A 340 -24.02 -39.71 -28.79
C ASN A 340 -23.10 -40.72 -28.07
N ILE A 341 -21.79 -40.45 -28.04
CA ILE A 341 -20.77 -41.35 -27.47
C ILE A 341 -20.44 -41.00 -26.01
N LEU A 342 -20.20 -42.04 -25.20
CA LEU A 342 -19.80 -41.92 -23.79
C LEU A 342 -18.60 -42.82 -23.50
N ILE A 343 -17.46 -42.23 -23.15
CA ILE A 343 -16.23 -42.96 -22.80
C ILE A 343 -15.96 -42.79 -21.30
N LYS A 344 -15.87 -43.92 -20.60
CA LYS A 344 -15.53 -44.02 -19.15
C LYS A 344 -14.46 -45.05 -18.82
N GLU A 345 -14.09 -45.86 -19.80
CA GLU A 345 -13.03 -46.85 -19.66
C GLU A 345 -11.67 -46.16 -19.93
N PRO A 346 -10.55 -46.70 -19.40
CA PRO A 346 -9.23 -46.20 -19.74
C PRO A 346 -8.98 -46.13 -21.25
N ALA A 347 -8.21 -45.12 -21.66
CA ALA A 347 -7.90 -44.82 -23.06
C ALA A 347 -6.42 -44.48 -23.19
N GLY A 348 -5.77 -45.00 -24.21
CA GLY A 348 -4.37 -44.69 -24.54
C GLY A 348 -4.21 -43.42 -25.40
N TYR A 349 -5.25 -43.07 -26.17
CA TYR A 349 -5.36 -41.87 -27.00
C TYR A 349 -6.83 -41.64 -27.37
N ILE A 350 -7.25 -40.37 -27.52
CA ILE A 350 -8.60 -40.01 -27.97
C ILE A 350 -8.54 -38.96 -29.09
N GLY A 351 -9.05 -39.34 -30.26
CA GLY A 351 -9.31 -38.45 -31.40
C GLY A 351 -10.81 -38.37 -31.73
N ILE A 352 -11.34 -37.15 -31.85
CA ILE A 352 -12.75 -36.87 -32.08
C ILE A 352 -12.87 -35.99 -33.34
N ILE A 353 -13.31 -36.56 -34.46
CA ILE A 353 -13.30 -35.89 -35.78
C ILE A 353 -14.72 -35.79 -36.33
N ASN A 354 -15.22 -34.58 -36.57
CA ASN A 354 -16.58 -34.31 -37.05
C ASN A 354 -17.68 -35.11 -36.31
N CYS A 355 -17.57 -35.21 -34.98
CA CYS A 355 -18.52 -35.95 -34.13
C CYS A 355 -19.46 -35.00 -33.37
N THR A 356 -20.59 -35.53 -32.89
CA THR A 356 -21.57 -34.76 -32.09
C THR A 356 -21.92 -35.45 -30.78
N ASP A 357 -22.09 -34.67 -29.70
CA ASP A 357 -22.54 -35.16 -28.39
C ASP A 357 -21.64 -36.28 -27.81
N VAL A 358 -20.36 -35.95 -27.54
CA VAL A 358 -19.38 -36.90 -26.98
C VAL A 358 -18.98 -36.52 -25.56
N ILE A 359 -19.06 -37.47 -24.64
CA ILE A 359 -18.74 -37.28 -23.22
C ILE A 359 -17.54 -38.14 -22.82
N LEU A 360 -16.52 -37.51 -22.26
CA LEU A 360 -15.34 -38.13 -21.67
C LEU A 360 -15.39 -37.96 -20.14
N GLU A 361 -15.31 -39.06 -19.40
CA GLU A 361 -15.43 -39.05 -17.93
C GLU A 361 -14.36 -39.89 -17.23
N ASN A 362 -13.56 -39.26 -16.35
CA ASN A 362 -12.54 -39.89 -15.49
C ASN A 362 -11.39 -40.57 -16.27
N ILE A 363 -10.95 -39.94 -17.36
CA ILE A 363 -9.91 -40.46 -18.26
C ILE A 363 -8.58 -39.71 -18.05
N SER A 364 -7.47 -40.44 -17.99
CA SER A 364 -6.12 -39.86 -17.92
C SER A 364 -5.30 -40.29 -19.12
N ILE A 365 -4.72 -39.34 -19.87
CA ILE A 365 -3.90 -39.60 -21.06
C ILE A 365 -2.57 -38.87 -20.93
N SER A 366 -1.48 -39.61 -21.16
CA SER A 366 -0.12 -39.09 -21.11
C SER A 366 0.79 -39.68 -22.17
N ASN A 367 1.93 -39.02 -22.37
CA ASN A 367 3.00 -39.52 -23.23
C ASN A 367 2.55 -39.71 -24.69
N ASN A 368 1.83 -38.73 -25.24
CA ASN A 368 1.46 -38.62 -26.66
C ASN A 368 1.90 -37.26 -27.24
N GLY A 369 1.70 -37.07 -28.55
CA GLY A 369 1.71 -35.74 -29.18
C GLY A 369 0.64 -34.87 -28.55
N GLU A 370 -0.63 -35.25 -28.74
CA GLU A 370 -1.79 -34.61 -28.12
C GLU A 370 -2.37 -35.50 -27.02
N GLY A 371 -2.75 -34.92 -25.88
CA GLY A 371 -3.52 -35.65 -24.85
C GLY A 371 -4.97 -35.91 -25.27
N LEU A 372 -5.61 -34.94 -25.93
CA LEU A 372 -6.93 -35.04 -26.54
C LEU A 372 -6.95 -34.25 -27.85
N LEU A 373 -7.51 -34.83 -28.91
CA LEU A 373 -7.70 -34.16 -30.20
C LEU A 373 -9.19 -34.05 -30.54
N VAL A 374 -9.66 -32.84 -30.85
CA VAL A 374 -11.05 -32.54 -31.22
C VAL A 374 -11.07 -31.66 -32.49
N ILE A 375 -11.66 -32.16 -33.57
CA ILE A 375 -11.68 -31.50 -34.89
C ILE A 375 -13.13 -31.44 -35.41
N GLU A 376 -13.59 -30.29 -35.90
CA GLU A 376 -14.93 -30.07 -36.51
C GLU A 376 -16.12 -30.59 -35.69
N SER A 377 -15.97 -30.73 -34.37
CA SER A 377 -16.91 -31.47 -33.54
C SER A 377 -17.78 -30.54 -32.69
N LYS A 378 -18.94 -31.04 -32.25
CA LYS A 378 -19.90 -30.29 -31.44
C LYS A 378 -20.38 -31.03 -30.21
N GLY A 379 -20.60 -30.34 -29.10
CA GLY A 379 -21.21 -30.94 -27.89
C GLY A 379 -20.24 -31.87 -27.18
N ILE A 380 -18.98 -31.42 -27.00
CA ILE A 380 -17.91 -32.25 -26.45
C ILE A 380 -17.68 -31.88 -24.99
N SER A 381 -17.86 -32.86 -24.10
CA SER A 381 -17.84 -32.64 -22.65
C SER A 381 -16.77 -33.50 -21.98
N VAL A 382 -15.81 -32.83 -21.33
CA VAL A 382 -14.61 -33.42 -20.72
C VAL A 382 -14.68 -33.20 -19.22
N LYS A 383 -14.83 -34.29 -18.46
CA LYS A 383 -15.20 -34.28 -17.03
C LYS A 383 -14.27 -35.15 -16.19
N ASN A 384 -13.65 -34.56 -15.18
CA ASN A 384 -12.71 -35.25 -14.27
C ASN A 384 -11.53 -35.92 -14.99
N CYS A 385 -11.10 -35.36 -16.12
CA CYS A 385 -10.02 -35.94 -16.93
C CYS A 385 -8.65 -35.38 -16.55
N THR A 386 -7.57 -35.98 -17.07
CA THR A 386 -6.21 -35.45 -16.90
C THR A 386 -5.35 -35.66 -18.14
N PHE A 387 -4.76 -34.59 -18.66
CA PHE A 387 -3.87 -34.62 -19.82
C PHE A 387 -2.49 -34.11 -19.42
N TYR A 388 -1.49 -35.00 -19.36
CA TYR A 388 -0.18 -34.65 -18.81
C TYR A 388 1.01 -35.32 -19.52
N ASP A 389 2.19 -34.72 -19.43
CA ASP A 389 3.43 -35.21 -20.08
C ASP A 389 3.27 -35.49 -21.60
N ASN A 390 2.40 -34.74 -22.30
CA ASN A 390 2.23 -34.77 -23.76
C ASN A 390 3.03 -33.63 -24.43
N ILE A 391 3.05 -33.57 -25.76
CA ILE A 391 3.59 -32.39 -26.47
C ILE A 391 2.62 -31.21 -26.30
N GLU A 392 1.36 -31.39 -26.68
CA GLU A 392 0.23 -30.48 -26.40
C GLU A 392 -0.76 -31.20 -25.46
N GLY A 393 -1.30 -30.53 -24.45
CA GLY A 393 -2.25 -31.17 -23.52
C GLY A 393 -3.59 -31.51 -24.20
N SER A 394 -4.13 -30.60 -25.00
CA SER A 394 -5.33 -30.82 -25.81
C SER A 394 -5.35 -29.87 -27.01
N ILE A 395 -5.66 -30.39 -28.20
CA ILE A 395 -5.84 -29.59 -29.43
C ILE A 395 -7.32 -29.65 -29.85
N ILE A 396 -7.92 -28.48 -30.00
CA ILE A 396 -9.29 -28.29 -30.45
C ILE A 396 -9.28 -27.39 -31.70
N PHE A 397 -9.88 -27.85 -32.79
CA PHE A 397 -9.90 -27.15 -34.07
C PHE A 397 -11.33 -27.05 -34.63
N SER A 398 -11.74 -25.84 -35.03
CA SER A 398 -13.03 -25.55 -35.68
C SER A 398 -14.25 -26.19 -34.99
N SER A 399 -14.27 -26.23 -33.65
CA SER A 399 -15.27 -26.95 -32.85
C SER A 399 -16.10 -25.99 -31.98
N THR A 400 -17.28 -26.42 -31.53
CA THR A 400 -18.28 -25.57 -30.84
C THR A 400 -19.02 -26.35 -29.76
N ASP A 401 -19.58 -25.66 -28.75
CA ASP A 401 -20.37 -26.28 -27.66
C ASP A 401 -19.51 -27.27 -26.87
N LEU A 402 -18.48 -26.72 -26.20
CA LEU A 402 -17.41 -27.47 -25.56
C LEU A 402 -17.40 -27.21 -24.04
N GLU A 403 -17.23 -28.26 -23.24
CA GLU A 403 -17.18 -28.18 -21.78
C GLU A 403 -15.92 -28.87 -21.25
N PHE A 404 -15.04 -28.12 -20.58
CA PHE A 404 -13.94 -28.66 -19.76
C PHE A 404 -14.26 -28.38 -18.29
N ASN A 405 -14.41 -29.45 -17.51
CA ASN A 405 -14.93 -29.39 -16.15
C ASN A 405 -14.08 -30.28 -15.23
N ASN A 406 -13.52 -29.69 -14.17
CA ASN A 406 -12.69 -30.39 -13.18
C ASN A 406 -11.56 -31.22 -13.84
N THR A 407 -10.90 -30.65 -14.85
CA THR A 407 -9.90 -31.35 -15.68
C THR A 407 -8.50 -30.81 -15.41
N GLY A 408 -7.52 -31.71 -15.23
CA GLY A 408 -6.12 -31.35 -15.04
C GLY A 408 -5.34 -31.34 -16.35
N VAL A 409 -4.59 -30.29 -16.67
CA VAL A 409 -3.84 -30.16 -17.93
C VAL A 409 -2.42 -29.66 -17.67
N ASN A 410 -1.50 -30.59 -17.45
CA ASN A 410 -0.31 -30.34 -16.63
C ASN A 410 1.00 -30.90 -17.22
N ASN A 411 2.12 -30.19 -17.05
CA ASN A 411 3.46 -30.62 -17.50
C ASN A 411 3.59 -30.92 -19.01
N ASN A 412 2.71 -30.39 -19.87
CA ASN A 412 2.83 -30.60 -21.32
C ASN A 412 3.93 -29.71 -21.92
N PHE A 413 4.59 -30.16 -22.99
CA PHE A 413 5.78 -29.50 -23.53
C PHE A 413 5.53 -28.10 -24.10
N ASN A 414 4.36 -27.90 -24.72
CA ASN A 414 3.91 -26.65 -25.34
C ASN A 414 2.69 -26.09 -24.59
N ASP A 415 1.54 -25.96 -25.25
CA ASP A 415 0.33 -25.40 -24.66
C ASP A 415 -0.45 -26.48 -23.88
N GLY A 416 -1.15 -26.08 -22.82
CA GLY A 416 -2.06 -26.94 -22.08
C GLY A 416 -3.30 -27.25 -22.91
N ILE A 417 -4.13 -26.24 -23.18
CA ILE A 417 -5.31 -26.37 -24.05
C ILE A 417 -5.23 -25.37 -25.19
N LEU A 418 -5.15 -25.85 -26.42
CA LEU A 418 -5.12 -25.06 -27.66
C LEU A 418 -6.49 -25.08 -28.35
N PHE A 419 -7.13 -23.92 -28.45
CA PHE A 419 -8.33 -23.70 -29.28
C PHE A 419 -7.96 -22.91 -30.53
N HIS A 420 -8.19 -23.52 -31.69
CA HIS A 420 -8.03 -22.90 -33.00
C HIS A 420 -9.41 -22.71 -33.66
N SER A 421 -9.79 -21.47 -33.95
CA SER A 421 -11.05 -21.08 -34.62
C SER A 421 -12.31 -21.77 -34.03
N SER A 422 -12.34 -21.91 -32.70
CA SER A 422 -13.41 -22.57 -31.94
C SER A 422 -14.12 -21.57 -31.02
N TYR A 423 -15.38 -21.83 -30.68
CA TYR A 423 -16.28 -20.89 -29.96
C TYR A 423 -17.31 -21.65 -29.11
N ASP A 424 -18.13 -20.96 -28.31
CA ASP A 424 -19.07 -21.56 -27.34
C ASP A 424 -18.39 -22.57 -26.40
N VAL A 425 -17.48 -22.07 -25.55
CA VAL A 425 -16.60 -22.93 -24.73
C VAL A 425 -16.70 -22.58 -23.24
N LEU A 426 -16.98 -23.58 -22.42
CA LEU A 426 -16.98 -23.49 -20.96
C LEU A 426 -15.74 -24.19 -20.39
N ILE A 427 -14.92 -23.48 -19.61
CA ILE A 427 -13.74 -24.05 -18.92
C ILE A 427 -13.84 -23.70 -17.45
N PHE A 428 -14.09 -24.69 -16.58
CA PHE A 428 -14.28 -24.42 -15.16
C PHE A 428 -13.77 -25.47 -14.19
N ASN A 429 -13.30 -25.00 -13.03
CA ASN A 429 -12.66 -25.78 -11.97
C ASN A 429 -11.46 -26.63 -12.45
N CYS A 430 -10.77 -26.23 -13.53
CA CYS A 430 -9.64 -26.95 -14.08
C CYS A 430 -8.32 -26.53 -13.39
N GLU A 431 -7.37 -27.47 -13.29
CA GLU A 431 -6.00 -27.23 -12.83
C GLU A 431 -5.09 -27.27 -14.05
N ILE A 432 -4.41 -26.17 -14.39
CA ILE A 432 -3.67 -26.02 -15.66
C ILE A 432 -2.29 -25.44 -15.36
N TYR A 433 -1.31 -26.31 -15.11
CA TYR A 433 0.00 -25.89 -14.61
C TYR A 433 1.23 -26.51 -15.27
N LYS A 434 2.35 -25.78 -15.22
CA LYS A 434 3.68 -26.21 -15.73
C LYS A 434 3.70 -26.61 -17.21
N ASN A 435 2.81 -26.06 -18.04
CA ASN A 435 2.88 -26.24 -19.48
C ASN A 435 3.96 -25.31 -20.05
N GLY A 436 4.82 -25.81 -20.94
CA GLY A 436 6.03 -25.10 -21.39
C GLY A 436 5.77 -23.83 -22.19
N GLN A 437 4.55 -23.63 -22.68
CA GLN A 437 4.08 -22.41 -23.32
C GLN A 437 2.83 -21.85 -22.61
N ARG A 438 1.65 -21.86 -23.22
CA ARG A 438 0.44 -21.27 -22.63
C ARG A 438 -0.36 -22.30 -21.82
N GLY A 439 -0.95 -21.91 -20.69
CA GLY A 439 -1.91 -22.76 -20.00
C GLY A 439 -3.15 -23.00 -20.87
N ILE A 440 -3.82 -21.91 -21.26
CA ILE A 440 -4.90 -21.90 -22.24
C ILE A 440 -4.51 -20.95 -23.39
N ASN A 441 -4.63 -21.43 -24.63
CA ASN A 441 -4.37 -20.65 -25.83
C ASN A 441 -5.59 -20.63 -26.75
N ILE A 442 -6.26 -19.49 -26.82
CA ILE A 442 -7.41 -19.23 -27.69
C ILE A 442 -6.95 -18.36 -28.85
N TYR A 443 -7.12 -18.88 -30.06
CA TYR A 443 -6.64 -18.25 -31.29
C TYR A 443 -7.61 -18.47 -32.45
N SER A 444 -7.91 -17.41 -33.20
CA SER A 444 -8.58 -17.48 -34.49
C SER A 444 -7.76 -16.75 -35.56
N LEU A 445 -7.88 -17.18 -36.81
CA LEU A 445 -7.26 -16.51 -37.97
C LEU A 445 -7.97 -15.18 -38.33
N ASP A 446 -9.30 -15.18 -38.23
CA ASP A 446 -10.18 -14.03 -38.42
C ASP A 446 -10.81 -13.62 -37.08
N GLU A 447 -11.26 -12.37 -36.94
CA GLU A 447 -11.97 -11.91 -35.75
C GLU A 447 -13.34 -12.60 -35.65
N VAL A 448 -13.58 -13.30 -34.54
CA VAL A 448 -14.82 -14.05 -34.27
C VAL A 448 -15.42 -13.65 -32.92
N ASP A 449 -16.75 -13.63 -32.84
CA ASP A 449 -17.44 -13.66 -31.56
C ASP A 449 -17.24 -15.08 -30.99
N GLY A 450 -16.46 -15.18 -29.92
CA GLY A 450 -16.14 -16.44 -29.26
C GLY A 450 -16.50 -16.34 -27.78
N ASP A 451 -17.68 -16.85 -27.47
CA ASP A 451 -18.23 -16.94 -26.12
C ASP A 451 -17.46 -18.00 -25.29
N PHE A 452 -16.23 -17.66 -24.92
CA PHE A 452 -15.41 -18.41 -23.96
C PHE A 452 -15.75 -17.96 -22.54
N PHE A 453 -16.25 -18.88 -21.71
CA PHE A 453 -16.50 -18.66 -20.29
C PHE A 453 -15.49 -19.46 -19.46
N ILE A 454 -14.51 -18.77 -18.89
CA ILE A 454 -13.37 -19.36 -18.19
C ILE A 454 -13.50 -18.99 -16.72
N SER A 455 -13.88 -19.93 -15.84
CA SER A 455 -14.16 -19.60 -14.44
C SER A 455 -13.74 -20.62 -13.38
N GLY A 456 -13.19 -20.13 -12.27
CA GLY A 456 -12.82 -20.96 -11.11
C GLY A 456 -11.62 -21.87 -11.36
N ASN A 457 -10.79 -21.60 -12.36
CA ASN A 457 -9.62 -22.39 -12.71
C ASN A 457 -8.37 -21.93 -11.95
N ASP A 458 -7.42 -22.84 -11.73
CA ASP A 458 -6.07 -22.56 -11.24
C ASP A 458 -5.07 -22.71 -12.39
N ILE A 459 -4.45 -21.60 -12.80
CA ILE A 459 -3.62 -21.50 -14.00
C ILE A 459 -2.22 -20.96 -13.62
N ASN A 460 -1.28 -21.86 -13.31
CA ASN A 460 -0.01 -21.48 -12.68
C ASN A 460 1.25 -22.10 -13.30
N GLU A 461 2.40 -21.45 -13.08
CA GLU A 461 3.72 -21.93 -13.52
C GLU A 461 3.86 -22.21 -15.05
N ASN A 462 3.03 -21.60 -15.91
CA ASN A 462 3.18 -21.68 -17.37
C ASN A 462 4.06 -20.52 -17.89
N TRP A 463 4.44 -20.52 -19.17
CA TRP A 463 5.05 -19.31 -19.76
C TRP A 463 4.03 -18.16 -19.84
N LEU A 464 2.79 -18.43 -20.25
CA LEU A 464 1.68 -17.47 -20.22
C LEU A 464 0.42 -18.19 -19.72
N GLY A 465 -0.30 -17.66 -18.73
CA GLY A 465 -1.47 -18.36 -18.18
C GLY A 465 -2.59 -18.58 -19.21
N LEU A 466 -3.14 -17.48 -19.73
CA LEU A 466 -4.25 -17.45 -20.68
C LEU A 466 -3.95 -16.45 -21.81
N ASN A 467 -4.08 -16.90 -23.06
CA ASN A 467 -4.00 -16.06 -24.26
C ASN A 467 -5.33 -16.07 -25.00
N ILE A 468 -5.87 -14.89 -25.33
CA ILE A 468 -7.04 -14.71 -26.20
C ILE A 468 -6.65 -13.80 -27.37
N GLU A 469 -6.74 -14.32 -28.59
CA GLU A 469 -6.33 -13.64 -29.81
C GLU A 469 -7.39 -13.72 -30.93
N ASN A 470 -7.73 -12.56 -31.52
CA ASN A 470 -8.78 -12.38 -32.54
C ASN A 470 -10.17 -12.95 -32.13
N THR A 471 -10.52 -12.86 -30.84
CA THR A 471 -11.75 -13.45 -30.29
C THR A 471 -12.43 -12.44 -29.37
N ALA A 472 -13.70 -12.11 -29.62
CA ALA A 472 -14.49 -11.14 -28.86
C ALA A 472 -15.54 -11.81 -27.96
N GLY A 473 -16.02 -11.09 -26.94
CA GLY A 473 -17.16 -11.51 -26.08
C GLY A 473 -16.82 -12.50 -24.95
N SER A 474 -15.54 -12.80 -24.73
CA SER A 474 -15.13 -13.78 -23.71
C SER A 474 -15.30 -13.25 -22.26
N GLY A 475 -15.61 -14.14 -21.33
CA GLY A 475 -15.78 -13.85 -19.91
C GLY A 475 -14.84 -14.68 -19.02
N ILE A 476 -14.05 -14.01 -18.18
CA ILE A 476 -12.99 -14.60 -17.36
C ILE A 476 -13.26 -14.27 -15.89
N TYR A 477 -13.68 -15.25 -15.08
CA TYR A 477 -14.20 -15.00 -13.73
C TYR A 477 -13.66 -15.90 -12.63
N ASP A 478 -13.30 -15.33 -11.47
CA ASP A 478 -12.97 -16.09 -10.26
C ASP A 478 -11.78 -17.08 -10.41
N ASN A 479 -10.89 -16.86 -11.39
CA ASN A 479 -9.70 -17.70 -11.61
C ASN A 479 -8.52 -17.27 -10.74
N ILE A 480 -7.63 -18.21 -10.41
CA ILE A 480 -6.31 -17.96 -9.84
C ILE A 480 -5.29 -18.12 -10.96
N ILE A 481 -4.52 -17.07 -11.23
CA ILE A 481 -3.57 -17.01 -12.36
C ILE A 481 -2.24 -16.51 -11.82
N GLU A 482 -1.31 -17.41 -11.51
CA GLU A 482 -0.10 -17.06 -10.77
C GLU A 482 1.23 -17.70 -11.21
N ASN A 483 2.34 -17.05 -10.90
CA ASN A 483 3.70 -17.52 -11.18
C ASN A 483 3.98 -17.81 -12.68
N ASN A 484 3.23 -17.21 -13.61
CA ASN A 484 3.45 -17.40 -15.05
C ASN A 484 4.55 -16.44 -15.56
N GLU A 485 5.58 -16.99 -16.22
CA GLU A 485 6.86 -16.29 -16.49
C GLU A 485 6.67 -14.99 -17.29
N LYS A 486 5.94 -15.08 -18.41
CA LYS A 486 5.64 -13.95 -19.29
C LYS A 486 4.52 -13.11 -18.72
N GLY A 487 3.41 -13.73 -18.30
CA GLY A 487 2.23 -13.05 -17.79
C GLY A 487 1.06 -13.97 -17.49
N GLY A 488 0.05 -13.45 -16.80
CA GLY A 488 -1.18 -14.17 -16.45
C GLY A 488 -2.15 -14.22 -17.62
N LEU A 489 -2.74 -13.09 -18.00
CA LEU A 489 -3.69 -12.96 -19.11
C LEU A 489 -3.13 -12.06 -20.22
N ARG A 490 -3.30 -12.47 -21.49
CA ARG A 490 -3.07 -11.63 -22.67
C ARG A 490 -4.33 -11.54 -23.54
N LEU A 491 -4.73 -10.32 -23.87
CA LEU A 491 -5.73 -9.97 -24.87
C LEU A 491 -5.05 -9.33 -26.09
N PHE A 492 -5.25 -9.90 -27.28
CA PHE A 492 -4.73 -9.33 -28.53
C PHE A 492 -5.82 -9.29 -29.60
N LYS A 493 -6.35 -8.09 -29.89
CA LYS A 493 -7.59 -7.89 -30.64
C LYS A 493 -8.74 -8.77 -30.09
N ALA A 494 -8.91 -8.70 -28.76
CA ALA A 494 -10.00 -9.37 -28.07
C ALA A 494 -10.91 -8.29 -27.48
N ASN A 495 -11.99 -7.99 -28.20
CA ASN A 495 -12.92 -6.90 -27.89
C ASN A 495 -14.04 -7.39 -26.97
N HIS A 496 -14.66 -6.48 -26.22
CA HIS A 496 -15.83 -6.81 -25.37
C HIS A 496 -15.58 -7.94 -24.35
N THR A 497 -14.35 -8.04 -23.82
CA THR A 497 -13.98 -9.07 -22.83
C THR A 497 -14.33 -8.59 -21.42
N GLU A 498 -15.01 -9.43 -20.64
CA GLU A 498 -15.23 -9.21 -19.20
C GLU A 498 -14.22 -10.00 -18.36
N ILE A 499 -13.55 -9.31 -17.42
CA ILE A 499 -12.54 -9.89 -16.54
C ILE A 499 -12.90 -9.55 -15.09
N GLY A 500 -13.52 -10.49 -14.37
CA GLY A 500 -14.11 -10.27 -13.04
C GLY A 500 -13.54 -11.13 -11.92
N ASN A 501 -13.30 -10.57 -10.74
CA ASN A 501 -12.96 -11.32 -9.50
C ASN A 501 -11.71 -12.25 -9.56
N ASN A 502 -10.83 -12.13 -10.56
CA ASN A 502 -9.67 -13.01 -10.68
C ASN A 502 -8.52 -12.56 -9.77
N THR A 503 -7.66 -13.51 -9.40
CA THR A 503 -6.40 -13.24 -8.69
C THR A 503 -5.23 -13.40 -9.66
N PHE A 504 -4.49 -12.32 -9.90
CA PHE A 504 -3.25 -12.31 -10.68
C PHE A 504 -2.06 -12.10 -9.74
N HIS A 505 -1.24 -13.13 -9.54
CA HIS A 505 -0.16 -13.08 -8.55
C HIS A 505 1.21 -13.46 -9.15
N ALA A 506 2.25 -12.65 -8.88
CA ALA A 506 3.64 -12.94 -9.23
C ALA A 506 3.92 -13.26 -10.72
N ASN A 507 3.13 -12.70 -11.64
CA ASN A 507 3.33 -12.86 -13.10
C ASN A 507 4.15 -11.69 -13.69
N GLY A 508 4.78 -11.90 -14.86
CA GLY A 508 5.49 -10.81 -15.57
C GLY A 508 4.59 -9.62 -15.96
N TYR A 509 3.38 -9.92 -16.44
CA TYR A 509 2.24 -9.01 -16.53
C TYR A 509 1.05 -9.72 -15.87
N GLY A 510 0.21 -9.04 -15.08
CA GLY A 510 -1.07 -9.60 -14.65
C GLY A 510 -2.01 -9.73 -15.85
N ILE A 511 -2.27 -8.60 -16.51
CA ILE A 511 -3.08 -8.50 -17.74
C ILE A 511 -2.33 -7.66 -18.79
N ASP A 512 -2.16 -8.20 -20.00
CA ASP A 512 -1.52 -7.58 -21.16
C ASP A 512 -2.57 -7.35 -22.28
N ILE A 513 -3.00 -6.12 -22.51
CA ILE A 513 -4.12 -5.74 -23.37
C ILE A 513 -3.64 -4.93 -24.57
N ARG A 514 -3.79 -5.47 -25.79
CA ARG A 514 -3.31 -4.79 -27.00
C ARG A 514 -4.33 -4.77 -28.12
N LYS A 515 -4.51 -3.61 -28.74
CA LYS A 515 -5.42 -3.41 -29.90
C LYS A 515 -6.83 -3.92 -29.62
N SER A 516 -7.28 -3.79 -28.37
CA SER A 516 -8.48 -4.42 -27.84
C SER A 516 -9.35 -3.35 -27.16
N PHE A 517 -10.64 -3.33 -27.45
CA PHE A 517 -11.54 -2.23 -27.12
C PHE A 517 -12.75 -2.71 -26.33
N ASP A 518 -13.37 -1.79 -25.57
CA ASP A 518 -14.57 -2.02 -24.75
C ASP A 518 -14.41 -3.19 -23.75
N ASN A 519 -13.22 -3.32 -23.16
CA ASN A 519 -12.93 -4.36 -22.16
C ASN A 519 -13.26 -3.89 -20.74
N ASN A 520 -13.96 -4.74 -19.98
CA ASN A 520 -14.48 -4.42 -18.65
C ASN A 520 -13.76 -5.27 -17.59
N ILE A 521 -12.98 -4.63 -16.72
CA ILE A 521 -12.06 -5.26 -15.78
C ILE A 521 -12.48 -4.85 -14.36
N PHE A 522 -12.97 -5.79 -13.55
CA PHE A 522 -13.54 -5.45 -12.25
C PHE A 522 -13.23 -6.45 -11.13
N HIS A 523 -13.12 -5.96 -9.90
CA HIS A 523 -12.93 -6.78 -8.69
C HIS A 523 -11.69 -7.71 -8.71
N ASN A 524 -10.74 -7.52 -9.63
CA ASN A 524 -9.55 -8.35 -9.71
C ASN A 524 -8.51 -7.90 -8.66
N SER A 525 -7.78 -8.86 -8.10
CA SER A 525 -6.62 -8.57 -7.24
C SER A 525 -5.34 -8.85 -8.01
N LEU A 526 -4.46 -7.85 -8.11
CA LEU A 526 -3.20 -7.92 -8.84
C LEU A 526 -2.04 -7.66 -7.88
N PHE A 527 -1.39 -8.73 -7.42
CA PHE A 527 -0.35 -8.68 -6.38
C PHE A 527 1.02 -9.16 -6.89
N GLY A 528 2.09 -8.40 -6.63
CA GLY A 528 3.47 -8.80 -6.91
C GLY A 528 3.81 -9.00 -8.40
N ASN A 529 3.00 -8.48 -9.33
CA ASN A 529 3.24 -8.63 -10.77
C ASN A 529 4.24 -7.58 -11.28
N GLY A 530 5.03 -7.90 -12.30
CA GLY A 530 5.91 -6.90 -12.94
C GLY A 530 5.13 -5.70 -13.46
N LYS A 531 3.98 -5.94 -14.11
CA LYS A 531 2.93 -4.91 -14.28
C LYS A 531 1.59 -5.51 -13.93
N GLY A 532 0.73 -4.80 -13.21
CA GLY A 532 -0.64 -5.25 -12.96
C GLY A 532 -1.42 -5.32 -14.27
N ILE A 533 -1.69 -4.17 -14.88
CA ILE A 533 -2.26 -4.06 -16.24
C ILE A 533 -1.28 -3.32 -17.14
N TYR A 534 -1.07 -3.84 -18.35
CA TYR A 534 -0.46 -3.12 -19.47
C TYR A 534 -1.49 -2.95 -20.59
N SER A 535 -1.66 -1.72 -21.08
CA SER A 535 -2.63 -1.37 -22.13
C SER A 535 -1.93 -0.63 -23.27
N GLU A 536 -2.01 -1.17 -24.50
CA GLU A 536 -1.35 -0.63 -25.69
C GLU A 536 -2.32 -0.50 -26.88
N ASN A 537 -2.56 0.72 -27.37
CA ASN A 537 -3.52 1.00 -28.45
C ASN A 537 -4.93 0.42 -28.17
N SER A 538 -5.41 0.54 -26.93
CA SER A 538 -6.59 -0.16 -26.41
C SER A 538 -7.55 0.77 -25.66
N GLU A 539 -8.76 0.27 -25.37
CA GLU A 539 -9.73 0.93 -24.50
C GLU A 539 -10.18 -0.03 -23.39
N SER A 540 -10.20 0.43 -22.13
CA SER A 540 -10.63 -0.41 -21.01
C SER A 540 -11.22 0.39 -19.85
N PHE A 541 -12.24 -0.20 -19.23
CA PHE A 541 -12.85 0.25 -17.98
C PHE A 541 -12.35 -0.65 -16.84
N ILE A 542 -11.68 -0.07 -15.85
CA ILE A 542 -11.11 -0.75 -14.68
C ILE A 542 -11.85 -0.25 -13.43
N ASN A 543 -12.51 -1.16 -12.69
CA ASN A 543 -13.33 -0.77 -11.55
C ASN A 543 -13.17 -1.69 -10.32
N ASN A 544 -12.85 -1.10 -9.16
CA ASN A 544 -12.73 -1.79 -7.87
C ASN A 544 -11.69 -2.93 -7.87
N CYS A 545 -10.56 -2.73 -8.56
CA CYS A 545 -9.42 -3.66 -8.56
C CYS A 545 -8.33 -3.21 -7.55
N SER A 546 -7.58 -4.17 -7.00
CA SER A 546 -6.38 -3.88 -6.19
C SER A 546 -5.09 -4.14 -6.97
N PHE A 547 -4.10 -3.26 -6.77
CA PHE A 547 -2.78 -3.28 -7.40
C PHE A 547 -1.73 -3.11 -6.30
N GLU A 548 -1.08 -4.21 -5.93
CA GLU A 548 -0.29 -4.29 -4.71
C GLU A 548 1.11 -4.85 -5.04
N GLU A 549 2.16 -4.16 -4.58
CA GLU A 549 3.57 -4.57 -4.74
C GLU A 549 4.02 -4.84 -6.21
N CYS A 550 3.42 -4.17 -7.20
CA CYS A 550 3.82 -4.26 -8.61
C CYS A 550 4.92 -3.23 -8.97
N ASP A 551 5.71 -3.45 -10.03
CA ASP A 551 6.57 -2.35 -10.53
C ASP A 551 5.69 -1.22 -11.08
N VAL A 552 4.64 -1.56 -11.83
CA VAL A 552 3.60 -0.62 -12.26
C VAL A 552 2.22 -1.24 -12.08
N GLY A 553 1.32 -0.58 -11.34
CA GLY A 553 -0.06 -1.05 -11.19
C GLY A 553 -0.83 -1.04 -12.52
N VAL A 554 -0.94 0.12 -13.15
CA VAL A 554 -1.46 0.26 -14.54
C VAL A 554 -0.46 1.05 -15.39
N LEU A 555 0.00 0.46 -16.50
CA LEU A 555 0.79 1.12 -17.54
C LEU A 555 -0.03 1.24 -18.83
N SER A 556 -0.17 2.45 -19.36
CA SER A 556 -0.93 2.72 -20.60
C SER A 556 -0.12 3.52 -21.62
N ASP A 557 -0.15 3.06 -22.88
CA ASP A 557 0.41 3.76 -24.04
C ASP A 557 -0.59 3.81 -25.21
N PHE A 558 -0.75 4.99 -25.83
CA PHE A 558 -1.75 5.28 -26.88
C PHE A 558 -3.17 4.72 -26.60
N SER A 559 -3.60 4.73 -25.34
CA SER A 559 -4.82 4.05 -24.88
C SER A 559 -5.81 5.01 -24.19
N THR A 560 -7.07 4.58 -24.07
CA THR A 560 -8.10 5.30 -23.29
C THR A 560 -8.51 4.45 -22.09
N MET A 561 -8.32 4.97 -20.89
CA MET A 561 -8.55 4.22 -19.64
C MET A 561 -9.54 4.96 -18.74
N THR A 562 -10.57 4.24 -18.26
CA THR A 562 -11.39 4.71 -17.14
C THR A 562 -11.04 3.86 -15.92
N ILE A 563 -10.63 4.49 -14.82
CA ILE A 563 -10.17 3.82 -13.59
C ILE A 563 -11.01 4.34 -12.43
N LYS A 564 -11.70 3.45 -11.71
CA LYS A 564 -12.66 3.84 -10.67
C LYS A 564 -12.61 2.93 -9.46
N ASP A 565 -12.72 3.51 -8.26
CA ASP A 565 -12.76 2.80 -6.98
C ASP A 565 -11.55 1.84 -6.74
N CYS A 566 -10.41 2.07 -7.42
CA CYS A 566 -9.25 1.16 -7.39
C CYS A 566 -8.25 1.47 -6.26
N TYR A 567 -7.52 0.46 -5.80
CA TYR A 567 -6.54 0.56 -4.73
C TYR A 567 -5.12 0.28 -5.23
N PHE A 568 -4.18 1.21 -5.04
CA PHE A 568 -2.79 1.12 -5.48
C PHE A 568 -1.84 1.26 -4.27
N TYR A 569 -1.21 0.17 -3.85
CA TYR A 569 -0.38 0.12 -2.64
C TYR A 569 1.02 -0.49 -2.86
N ASN A 570 2.04 0.16 -2.28
CA ASN A 570 3.45 -0.29 -2.32
C ASN A 570 4.03 -0.54 -3.73
N ASN A 571 3.46 0.03 -4.79
CA ASN A 571 3.98 -0.13 -6.15
C ASN A 571 5.18 0.79 -6.40
N SER A 572 6.06 0.46 -7.35
CA SER A 572 7.05 1.47 -7.81
C SER A 572 6.33 2.61 -8.53
N LYS A 573 5.29 2.32 -9.32
CA LYS A 573 4.32 3.31 -9.83
C LYS A 573 2.89 2.78 -9.69
N GLY A 574 1.96 3.54 -9.12
CA GLY A 574 0.54 3.15 -9.10
C GLY A 574 -0.03 3.16 -10.52
N ILE A 575 -0.01 4.32 -11.17
CA ILE A 575 -0.32 4.50 -12.59
C ILE A 575 0.89 5.13 -13.31
N SER A 576 1.15 4.69 -14.54
CA SER A 576 2.06 5.35 -15.49
C SER A 576 1.36 5.47 -16.84
N ASN A 577 1.16 6.70 -17.28
CA ASN A 577 0.25 7.02 -18.38
C ASN A 577 0.97 7.85 -19.45
N ALA A 578 1.22 7.26 -20.63
CA ALA A 578 1.98 7.86 -21.71
C ALA A 578 1.13 7.99 -22.98
N ASN A 579 1.17 9.15 -23.66
CA ASN A 579 0.49 9.39 -24.95
C ASN A 579 -1.02 9.02 -24.99
N SER A 580 -1.66 8.98 -23.83
CA SER A 580 -2.96 8.34 -23.59
C SER A 580 -3.95 9.36 -23.03
N SER A 581 -5.21 8.95 -22.83
CA SER A 581 -6.18 9.71 -22.05
C SER A 581 -6.73 8.86 -20.90
N SER A 582 -6.92 9.45 -19.72
CA SER A 582 -7.48 8.69 -18.59
C SER A 582 -8.37 9.49 -17.65
N GLN A 583 -9.46 8.86 -17.24
CA GLN A 583 -10.38 9.35 -16.20
C GLN A 583 -10.23 8.48 -14.97
N ILE A 584 -9.71 9.05 -13.89
CA ILE A 584 -9.43 8.38 -12.62
C ILE A 584 -10.36 8.96 -11.56
N SER A 585 -11.10 8.10 -10.85
CA SER A 585 -12.01 8.57 -9.79
C SER A 585 -12.04 7.65 -8.58
N SER A 586 -12.28 8.23 -7.40
CA SER A 586 -12.52 7.50 -6.14
C SER A 586 -11.42 6.49 -5.76
N SER A 587 -10.21 6.65 -6.30
CA SER A 587 -9.13 5.67 -6.19
C SER A 587 -8.12 6.07 -5.11
N SER A 588 -7.32 5.12 -4.63
CA SER A 588 -6.38 5.33 -3.52
C SER A 588 -4.95 4.95 -3.90
N PHE A 589 -4.01 5.86 -3.67
CA PHE A 589 -2.59 5.74 -4.02
C PHE A 589 -1.75 5.85 -2.75
N MET A 590 -1.40 4.71 -2.16
CA MET A 590 -0.82 4.58 -0.84
C MET A 590 0.62 4.03 -0.90
N ASN A 591 1.61 4.72 -0.33
CA ASN A 591 2.99 4.25 -0.18
C ASN A 591 3.70 3.79 -1.48
N ASN A 592 3.30 4.29 -2.65
CA ASN A 592 3.98 4.01 -3.91
C ASN A 592 5.21 4.92 -4.05
N THR A 593 6.20 4.57 -4.89
CA THR A 593 7.26 5.56 -5.18
C THR A 593 6.68 6.73 -6.00
N ILE A 594 5.86 6.43 -7.01
CA ILE A 594 5.00 7.42 -7.68
C ILE A 594 3.55 6.94 -7.61
N GLY A 595 2.62 7.77 -7.13
CA GLY A 595 1.19 7.45 -7.12
C GLY A 595 0.63 7.40 -8.55
N GLY A 596 0.63 8.56 -9.23
CA GLY A 596 0.28 8.67 -10.65
C GLY A 596 1.35 9.44 -11.45
N GLU A 597 1.87 8.82 -12.50
CA GLU A 597 2.78 9.43 -13.47
C GLU A 597 2.05 9.69 -14.79
N PHE A 598 2.12 10.93 -15.28
CA PHE A 598 1.42 11.39 -16.48
C PHE A 598 2.44 12.03 -17.44
N ILE A 599 2.57 11.48 -18.65
CA ILE A 599 3.58 11.86 -19.64
C ILE A 599 2.94 12.11 -21.02
N TYR A 600 3.11 13.31 -21.59
CA TYR A 600 2.53 13.68 -22.91
C TYR A 600 1.04 13.31 -23.06
N THR A 601 0.26 13.50 -22.00
CA THR A 601 -1.09 12.93 -21.84
C THR A 601 -2.11 14.01 -21.45
N SER A 602 -3.39 13.63 -21.50
CA SER A 602 -4.52 14.32 -20.88
C SER A 602 -5.09 13.43 -19.78
N PHE A 603 -5.39 13.99 -18.61
CA PHE A 603 -5.93 13.20 -17.49
C PHE A 603 -6.92 13.97 -16.64
N MET A 604 -7.88 13.24 -16.05
CA MET A 604 -8.75 13.71 -14.98
C MET A 604 -8.54 12.82 -13.77
N LEU A 605 -8.39 13.40 -12.58
CA LEU A 605 -8.31 12.71 -11.30
C LEU A 605 -9.25 13.37 -10.29
N ALA A 606 -10.27 12.63 -9.86
CA ALA A 606 -11.32 13.13 -8.97
C ALA A 606 -11.48 12.28 -7.70
N ASN A 607 -11.89 12.90 -6.59
CA ASN A 607 -12.30 12.22 -5.35
C ASN A 607 -11.31 11.18 -4.79
N SER A 608 -10.02 11.30 -5.11
CA SER A 608 -9.02 10.26 -4.88
C SER A 608 -8.18 10.55 -3.63
N THR A 609 -7.59 9.51 -3.04
CA THR A 609 -6.70 9.60 -1.85
C THR A 609 -5.26 9.38 -2.29
N ILE A 610 -4.31 10.25 -1.92
CA ILE A 610 -2.90 10.11 -2.32
C ILE A 610 -2.00 10.32 -1.09
N ASN A 611 -1.43 9.22 -0.56
CA ASN A 611 -0.73 9.22 0.71
C ASN A 611 0.61 8.47 0.71
N GLY A 612 1.60 9.03 1.41
CA GLY A 612 2.84 8.32 1.73
C GLY A 612 3.79 8.08 0.54
N ASN A 613 3.53 8.69 -0.62
CA ASN A 613 4.31 8.48 -1.83
C ASN A 613 5.53 9.43 -1.87
N MET A 614 6.61 9.08 -2.60
CA MET A 614 7.66 10.07 -2.89
C MET A 614 7.09 11.16 -3.81
N TYR A 615 6.43 10.76 -4.90
CA TYR A 615 5.62 11.65 -5.72
C TYR A 615 4.17 11.18 -5.67
N GLY A 616 3.25 12.02 -5.20
CA GLY A 616 1.82 11.74 -5.24
C GLY A 616 1.34 11.72 -6.68
N ILE A 617 1.26 12.89 -7.31
CA ILE A 617 1.08 13.06 -8.74
C ILE A 617 2.33 13.67 -9.36
N PHE A 618 2.87 13.04 -10.41
CA PHE A 618 3.96 13.56 -11.23
C PHE A 618 3.51 13.74 -12.68
N SER A 619 3.56 14.97 -13.17
CA SER A 619 3.13 15.36 -14.52
C SER A 619 4.31 15.91 -15.32
N TYR A 620 4.57 15.35 -16.50
CA TYR A 620 5.68 15.70 -17.38
C TYR A 620 5.22 15.95 -18.81
N TYR A 621 5.34 17.19 -19.28
CA TYR A 621 4.81 17.64 -20.58
C TYR A 621 3.32 17.33 -20.83
N CYS A 622 2.49 17.31 -19.77
CA CYS A 622 1.04 17.19 -19.96
C CYS A 622 0.48 18.43 -20.65
N THR A 623 -0.47 18.19 -21.56
CA THR A 623 -1.04 19.25 -22.42
C THR A 623 -2.32 19.84 -21.86
N GLU A 624 -3.00 19.09 -21.00
CA GLU A 624 -4.24 19.41 -20.30
C GLU A 624 -4.38 18.44 -19.11
N GLY A 625 -4.98 18.87 -18.01
CA GLY A 625 -5.25 17.97 -16.89
C GLY A 625 -6.18 18.57 -15.84
N GLU A 626 -6.88 17.73 -15.09
CA GLU A 626 -7.77 18.15 -14.01
C GLU A 626 -7.55 17.28 -12.76
N ILE A 627 -7.34 17.92 -11.61
CA ILE A 627 -7.26 17.30 -10.29
C ILE A 627 -8.30 17.99 -9.42
N MET A 628 -9.37 17.28 -9.05
CA MET A 628 -10.53 17.91 -8.42
C MET A 628 -11.11 17.13 -7.23
N ASN A 629 -11.77 17.85 -6.31
CA ASN A 629 -12.58 17.29 -5.23
C ASN A 629 -11.86 16.27 -4.33
N CYS A 630 -10.53 16.36 -4.17
CA CYS A 630 -9.78 15.51 -3.23
C CYS A 630 -9.83 16.05 -1.79
N SER A 631 -10.94 16.71 -1.42
CA SER A 631 -11.24 17.18 -0.07
C SER A 631 -11.70 16.04 0.82
N GLY A 632 -11.19 15.94 2.05
CA GLY A 632 -11.51 14.86 2.98
C GLY A 632 -10.85 13.50 2.68
N SER A 633 -10.52 13.19 1.42
CA SER A 633 -9.63 12.09 1.03
C SER A 633 -8.15 12.46 1.22
N GLY A 634 -7.78 13.65 0.75
CA GLY A 634 -6.49 14.29 1.00
C GLY A 634 -5.32 13.84 0.09
N LEU A 635 -4.43 14.79 -0.18
CA LEU A 635 -3.09 14.57 -0.72
C LEU A 635 -2.07 14.86 0.38
N TYR A 636 -1.60 13.83 1.09
CA TYR A 636 -0.89 14.03 2.36
C TYR A 636 0.25 13.06 2.67
N ASN A 637 1.19 13.48 3.50
CA ASN A 637 2.40 12.73 3.87
C ASN A 637 3.28 12.29 2.68
N ASN A 638 3.22 12.99 1.53
CA ASN A 638 4.09 12.73 0.38
C ASN A 638 5.35 13.62 0.44
N GLU A 639 6.42 13.27 -0.27
CA GLU A 639 7.54 14.23 -0.46
C GLU A 639 7.10 15.36 -1.40
N TYR A 640 6.48 15.02 -2.53
CA TYR A 640 5.83 15.96 -3.43
C TYR A 640 4.36 15.53 -3.62
N ALA A 641 3.39 16.32 -3.18
CA ALA A 641 1.97 15.94 -3.32
C ALA A 641 1.53 16.01 -4.79
N ILE A 642 1.76 17.15 -5.45
CA ILE A 642 1.62 17.33 -6.90
C ILE A 642 2.86 18.02 -7.45
N PHE A 643 3.49 17.42 -8.46
CA PHE A 643 4.64 17.96 -9.16
C PHE A 643 4.33 18.10 -10.67
N LEU A 644 4.17 19.35 -11.11
CA LEU A 644 3.99 19.73 -12.51
C LEU A 644 5.32 20.17 -13.12
N ASN A 645 5.76 19.51 -14.18
CA ASN A 645 7.03 19.75 -14.85
C ASN A 645 6.83 19.89 -16.36
N HIS A 646 7.20 21.03 -16.94
CA HIS A 646 6.89 21.41 -18.33
C HIS A 646 5.41 21.23 -18.73
N SER A 647 4.49 21.29 -17.76
CA SER A 647 3.07 20.98 -17.97
C SER A 647 2.26 22.26 -18.16
N GLN A 648 1.16 22.14 -18.90
CA GLN A 648 0.28 23.27 -19.21
C GLN A 648 -1.20 22.89 -19.13
N ASN A 649 -2.04 23.90 -18.89
CA ASN A 649 -3.49 23.76 -18.81
C ASN A 649 -3.94 22.71 -17.76
N VAL A 650 -3.21 22.58 -16.66
CA VAL A 650 -3.61 21.73 -15.52
C VAL A 650 -4.43 22.57 -14.55
N SER A 651 -5.66 22.13 -14.25
CA SER A 651 -6.49 22.67 -13.17
C SER A 651 -6.37 21.79 -11.93
N ILE A 652 -6.16 22.41 -10.78
CA ILE A 652 -6.19 21.80 -9.45
C ILE A 652 -7.27 22.54 -8.68
N SER A 653 -8.25 21.84 -8.10
CA SER A 653 -9.30 22.50 -7.32
C SER A 653 -9.96 21.65 -6.25
N LEU A 654 -10.46 22.31 -5.21
CA LEU A 654 -11.22 21.70 -4.11
C LEU A 654 -10.49 20.50 -3.46
N CYS A 655 -9.16 20.60 -3.34
CA CYS A 655 -8.28 19.58 -2.75
C CYS A 655 -7.75 20.00 -1.37
N ASP A 656 -7.62 19.04 -0.45
CA ASP A 656 -6.91 19.23 0.82
C ASP A 656 -5.47 18.66 0.68
N ILE A 657 -4.45 19.53 0.73
CA ILE A 657 -3.04 19.20 0.45
C ILE A 657 -2.18 19.49 1.70
N PHE A 658 -1.80 18.47 2.46
CA PHE A 658 -1.23 18.69 3.79
C PHE A 658 -0.16 17.70 4.28
N ASN A 659 0.65 18.12 5.25
CA ASN A 659 1.75 17.33 5.82
C ASN A 659 2.78 16.80 4.78
N ASN A 660 2.92 17.43 3.62
CA ASN A 660 3.90 17.04 2.59
C ASN A 660 5.22 17.81 2.76
N THR A 661 6.32 17.34 2.19
CA THR A 661 7.53 18.18 2.09
C THR A 661 7.26 19.36 1.17
N ILE A 662 6.69 19.11 -0.01
CA ILE A 662 6.14 20.14 -0.91
C ILE A 662 4.71 19.75 -1.29
N GLY A 663 3.75 20.66 -1.06
CA GLY A 663 2.36 20.49 -1.48
C GLY A 663 2.23 20.54 -3.00
N LEU A 664 2.43 21.72 -3.57
CA LEU A 664 2.43 21.96 -5.02
C LEU A 664 3.82 22.39 -5.50
N TYR A 665 4.39 21.66 -6.47
CA TYR A 665 5.64 22.05 -7.13
C TYR A 665 5.40 22.27 -8.62
N LEU A 666 5.62 23.49 -9.10
CA LEU A 666 5.50 23.88 -10.51
C LEU A 666 6.88 24.27 -11.04
N ILE A 667 7.39 23.56 -12.05
CA ILE A 667 8.63 23.91 -12.74
C ILE A 667 8.43 23.95 -14.27
N ASN A 668 8.96 24.99 -14.92
CA ASN A 668 8.83 25.22 -16.37
C ASN A 668 7.39 25.14 -16.92
N SER A 669 6.39 25.36 -16.07
CA SER A 669 4.97 25.06 -16.34
C SER A 669 4.16 26.35 -16.51
N LEU A 670 3.12 26.32 -17.33
CA LEU A 670 2.40 27.54 -17.75
C LEU A 670 0.90 27.37 -17.91
N ASN A 671 0.13 28.43 -17.70
CA ASN A 671 -1.33 28.42 -17.84
C ASN A 671 -2.03 27.35 -16.99
N ASN A 672 -1.52 27.08 -15.79
CA ASN A 672 -2.17 26.19 -14.82
C ASN A 672 -3.01 26.99 -13.82
N SER A 673 -4.10 26.41 -13.33
CA SER A 673 -5.04 27.04 -12.41
C SER A 673 -5.11 26.25 -11.10
N ILE A 674 -4.98 26.93 -9.97
CA ILE A 674 -5.03 26.36 -8.62
C ILE A 674 -6.15 27.09 -7.87
N TYR A 675 -7.27 26.41 -7.58
CA TYR A 675 -8.53 27.06 -7.23
C TYR A 675 -9.26 26.43 -6.03
N LYS A 676 -9.45 27.21 -4.96
CA LYS A 676 -10.16 26.77 -3.73
C LYS A 676 -9.55 25.55 -3.03
N ASP A 677 -8.25 25.39 -3.11
CA ASP A 677 -7.52 24.34 -2.38
C ASP A 677 -7.18 24.78 -0.95
N LYS A 678 -7.09 23.81 -0.03
CA LYS A 678 -6.53 24.02 1.32
C LYS A 678 -5.14 23.43 1.38
N ILE A 679 -4.12 24.27 1.61
CA ILE A 679 -2.71 23.87 1.52
C ILE A 679 -2.03 24.14 2.86
N PHE A 680 -1.79 23.10 3.67
CA PHE A 680 -1.41 23.30 5.07
C PHE A 680 -0.45 22.30 5.71
N ASN A 681 0.27 22.74 6.76
CA ASN A 681 1.28 21.92 7.47
C ASN A 681 2.38 21.33 6.56
N ASN A 682 2.61 21.88 5.36
CA ASN A 682 3.69 21.44 4.47
C ASN A 682 4.98 22.22 4.80
N THR A 683 6.16 21.68 4.44
CA THR A 683 7.40 22.50 4.54
C THR A 683 7.32 23.65 3.54
N PHE A 684 6.91 23.35 2.31
CA PHE A 684 6.48 24.34 1.32
C PHE A 684 5.06 24.02 0.88
N GLY A 685 4.12 24.95 1.07
CA GLY A 685 2.76 24.82 0.53
C GLY A 685 2.79 24.81 -1.00
N MET A 686 3.41 25.83 -1.58
CA MET A 686 3.62 25.96 -3.02
C MET A 686 5.04 26.41 -3.36
N VAL A 687 5.61 25.86 -4.44
CA VAL A 687 6.89 26.28 -5.02
C VAL A 687 6.73 26.44 -6.52
N ILE A 688 7.01 27.64 -7.06
CA ILE A 688 6.84 27.99 -8.47
C ILE A 688 8.17 28.47 -9.04
N ILE A 689 8.80 27.70 -9.94
CA ILE A 689 10.12 27.99 -10.51
C ILE A 689 10.03 28.04 -12.04
N ASN A 690 10.57 29.12 -12.65
CA ASN A 690 10.59 29.31 -14.11
C ASN A 690 9.24 29.03 -14.82
N SER A 691 8.15 29.28 -14.10
CA SER A 691 6.78 28.96 -14.49
C SER A 691 5.99 30.27 -14.59
N THR A 692 5.10 30.38 -15.58
CA THR A 692 4.50 31.67 -15.96
C THR A 692 3.03 31.58 -16.30
N ILE A 693 2.27 32.67 -16.09
CA ILE A 693 0.83 32.74 -16.42
C ILE A 693 0.05 31.66 -15.65
N ASN A 694 0.49 31.29 -14.44
CA ASN A 694 -0.30 30.42 -13.56
C ASN A 694 -1.19 31.27 -12.67
N GLU A 695 -2.43 30.83 -12.45
CA GLU A 695 -3.43 31.51 -11.64
C GLU A 695 -3.67 30.73 -10.34
N ILE A 696 -3.57 31.42 -9.20
CA ILE A 696 -3.81 30.86 -7.88
C ILE A 696 -4.91 31.69 -7.22
N SER A 697 -6.09 31.11 -6.98
CA SER A 697 -7.21 31.88 -6.42
C SER A 697 -8.16 31.11 -5.50
N GLY A 698 -8.70 31.81 -4.50
CA GLY A 698 -9.63 31.22 -3.54
C GLY A 698 -9.02 30.22 -2.55
N CYS A 699 -7.69 30.07 -2.51
CA CYS A 699 -7.01 29.04 -1.72
C CYS A 699 -6.72 29.48 -0.27
N LEU A 700 -6.86 28.54 0.67
CA LEU A 700 -6.49 28.74 2.08
C LEU A 700 -5.13 28.08 2.35
N ILE A 701 -4.09 28.91 2.48
CA ILE A 701 -2.69 28.46 2.58
C ILE A 701 -2.20 28.74 3.99
N HIS A 702 -2.08 27.71 4.85
CA HIS A 702 -1.87 27.92 6.28
C HIS A 702 -0.89 26.98 6.99
N HIS A 703 -0.23 27.46 8.05
CA HIS A 703 0.66 26.66 8.90
C HIS A 703 1.83 25.97 8.16
N ASN A 704 2.21 26.45 6.97
CA ASN A 704 3.39 25.98 6.25
C ASN A 704 4.64 26.77 6.68
N SER A 705 5.85 26.22 6.55
CA SER A 705 7.07 27.05 6.73
C SER A 705 7.16 28.12 5.64
N TYR A 706 6.87 27.74 4.39
CA TYR A 706 6.62 28.68 3.30
C TYR A 706 5.24 28.42 2.74
N GLY A 707 4.33 29.38 2.80
CA GLY A 707 3.03 29.32 2.13
C GLY A 707 3.23 29.18 0.62
N THR A 708 3.87 30.17 0.01
CA THR A 708 4.30 30.11 -1.40
C THR A 708 5.71 30.68 -1.60
N LYS A 709 6.58 29.93 -2.28
CA LYS A 709 7.87 30.40 -2.81
C LYS A 709 7.80 30.63 -4.32
N ILE A 710 8.21 31.81 -4.80
CA ILE A 710 8.13 32.19 -6.22
C ILE A 710 9.52 32.57 -6.78
N GLU A 711 9.94 31.83 -7.80
CA GLU A 711 11.05 32.14 -8.72
C GLU A 711 10.58 32.11 -10.20
N GLY A 712 9.25 32.09 -10.43
CA GLY A 712 8.60 32.26 -11.74
C GLY A 712 8.18 33.72 -12.02
N ASN A 713 7.71 33.99 -13.23
CA ASN A 713 7.32 35.33 -13.69
C ASN A 713 5.84 35.37 -14.10
N GLU A 714 5.19 36.54 -14.06
CA GLU A 714 3.86 36.73 -14.67
C GLU A 714 2.77 35.77 -14.13
N ASN A 715 2.88 35.30 -12.88
CA ASN A 715 1.84 34.53 -12.20
C ASN A 715 0.90 35.46 -11.42
N VAL A 716 -0.35 35.03 -11.21
CA VAL A 716 -1.41 35.85 -10.59
C VAL A 716 -1.94 35.17 -9.33
N PHE A 717 -2.01 35.92 -8.23
CA PHE A 717 -2.50 35.47 -6.93
C PHE A 717 -3.61 36.41 -6.43
N PHE A 718 -4.85 35.93 -6.33
CA PHE A 718 -5.96 36.73 -5.80
C PHE A 718 -6.98 35.92 -5.01
N ASN A 719 -7.69 36.57 -4.09
CA ASN A 719 -8.70 35.94 -3.23
C ASN A 719 -8.15 34.75 -2.41
N ASN A 720 -6.86 34.71 -2.10
CA ASN A 720 -6.26 33.68 -1.23
C ASN A 720 -6.11 34.20 0.20
N SER A 721 -6.08 33.29 1.18
CA SER A 721 -5.74 33.62 2.56
C SER A 721 -4.48 32.88 3.00
N PHE A 722 -3.44 33.66 3.32
CA PHE A 722 -2.18 33.19 3.89
C PHE A 722 -2.23 33.36 5.41
N TRP A 723 -2.38 32.26 6.15
CA TRP A 723 -2.65 32.29 7.58
C TRP A 723 -1.63 31.47 8.41
N LYS A 724 -1.02 32.06 9.44
CA LYS A 724 -0.10 31.35 10.37
C LYS A 724 1.06 30.59 9.71
N ASN A 725 1.51 30.99 8.52
CA ASN A 725 2.74 30.44 7.92
C ASN A 725 3.97 31.10 8.56
N GLU A 726 5.16 30.49 8.49
CA GLU A 726 6.39 31.21 8.87
C GLU A 726 6.68 32.32 7.85
N TYR A 727 6.47 32.03 6.56
CA TYR A 727 6.43 33.00 5.47
C TYR A 727 5.14 32.84 4.68
N GLY A 728 4.36 33.92 4.50
CA GLY A 728 3.17 33.90 3.63
C GLY A 728 3.57 33.71 2.16
N VAL A 729 4.17 34.73 1.56
CA VAL A 729 4.75 34.69 0.20
C VAL A 729 6.23 35.13 0.21
N TRP A 730 7.10 34.39 -0.48
CA TRP A 730 8.54 34.67 -0.58
C TRP A 730 9.00 34.70 -2.04
N ILE A 731 9.52 35.84 -2.50
CA ILE A 731 9.98 36.09 -3.87
C ILE A 731 11.43 36.60 -3.88
N GLU A 732 12.36 35.83 -4.44
CA GLU A 732 13.76 36.26 -4.58
C GLU A 732 14.09 36.79 -5.98
N LYS A 733 13.58 36.15 -7.04
CA LYS A 733 14.04 36.35 -8.43
C LYS A 733 12.92 36.48 -9.48
N GLY A 734 11.68 36.19 -9.11
CA GLY A 734 10.53 36.27 -10.01
C GLY A 734 10.07 37.71 -10.22
N ILE A 735 9.70 38.07 -11.45
CA ILE A 735 9.24 39.43 -11.82
C ILE A 735 7.86 39.43 -12.48
N ASN A 736 7.20 40.59 -12.46
CA ASN A 736 5.88 40.81 -13.07
C ASN A 736 4.75 39.91 -12.53
N ASN A 737 4.95 39.21 -11.41
CA ASN A 737 3.86 38.52 -10.72
C ASN A 737 2.90 39.57 -10.13
N THR A 738 1.61 39.25 -10.06
CA THR A 738 0.54 40.18 -9.63
C THR A 738 -0.23 39.57 -8.46
N ILE A 739 -0.12 40.17 -7.28
CA ILE A 739 -0.64 39.67 -6.00
C ILE A 739 -1.58 40.73 -5.40
N TYR A 740 -2.89 40.49 -5.38
CA TYR A 740 -3.90 41.46 -4.92
C TYR A 740 -5.11 40.75 -4.32
N HIS A 741 -5.91 41.42 -3.48
CA HIS A 741 -7.13 40.84 -2.87
C HIS A 741 -6.87 39.56 -2.05
N ASN A 742 -5.67 39.40 -1.48
CA ASN A 742 -5.34 38.30 -0.56
C ASN A 742 -5.33 38.79 0.90
N ASN A 743 -5.59 37.88 1.83
CA ASN A 743 -5.48 38.12 3.27
C ASN A 743 -4.18 37.55 3.83
N PHE A 744 -3.25 38.41 4.25
CA PHE A 744 -2.04 38.01 4.96
C PHE A 744 -2.23 38.21 6.47
N ALA A 745 -2.56 37.13 7.17
CA ALA A 745 -2.95 37.18 8.58
C ALA A 745 -2.09 36.27 9.47
N TYR A 746 -1.48 36.85 10.51
CA TYR A 746 -0.76 36.14 11.58
C TYR A 746 0.38 35.23 11.11
N ASN A 747 0.94 35.48 9.92
CA ASN A 747 2.18 34.85 9.50
C ASN A 747 3.35 35.49 10.28
N ASN A 748 4.42 34.73 10.55
CA ASN A 748 5.61 35.30 11.21
C ASN A 748 6.26 36.39 10.33
N LYS A 749 6.21 36.23 9.01
CA LYS A 749 6.36 37.30 8.02
C LYS A 749 5.31 37.16 6.92
N ASN A 750 4.51 38.21 6.72
CA ASN A 750 3.43 38.21 5.74
C ASN A 750 3.95 38.07 4.29
N ALA A 751 4.93 38.89 3.88
CA ALA A 751 5.56 38.76 2.57
C ALA A 751 7.05 39.15 2.59
N TYR A 752 7.80 38.64 1.62
CA TYR A 752 9.16 39.06 1.27
C TYR A 752 9.30 39.09 -0.25
N ASP A 753 9.78 40.21 -0.81
CA ASP A 753 9.98 40.39 -2.25
C ASP A 753 11.12 41.38 -2.52
N ASP A 754 12.28 40.88 -2.95
CA ASP A 754 13.42 41.69 -3.37
C ASP A 754 13.50 41.89 -4.91
N SER A 755 12.46 41.49 -5.63
CA SER A 755 12.34 41.59 -7.09
C SER A 755 11.43 42.77 -7.51
N SER A 756 10.67 42.62 -8.60
CA SER A 756 9.86 43.68 -9.21
C SER A 756 8.49 43.11 -9.58
N ASN A 757 7.60 43.06 -8.59
CA ASN A 757 6.25 42.50 -8.70
C ASN A 757 5.19 43.54 -8.32
N ILE A 758 3.94 43.26 -8.68
CA ILE A 758 2.79 44.12 -8.44
C ILE A 758 2.02 43.56 -7.25
N TRP A 759 1.82 44.37 -6.22
CA TRP A 759 1.17 43.96 -4.96
C TRP A 759 -0.19 44.65 -4.73
N ASP A 760 -0.82 45.14 -5.80
CA ASP A 760 -2.16 45.72 -5.78
C ASP A 760 -2.81 45.72 -7.18
N ASN A 761 -4.14 45.80 -7.24
CA ASN A 761 -4.91 45.90 -8.49
C ASN A 761 -5.26 47.37 -8.83
N GLY A 762 -4.45 48.32 -8.37
CA GLY A 762 -4.68 49.75 -8.53
C GLY A 762 -5.89 50.29 -7.76
N TYR A 763 -6.12 51.59 -7.87
CA TYR A 763 -7.29 52.26 -7.30
C TYR A 763 -8.44 52.32 -8.33
N PRO A 764 -9.72 52.08 -7.96
CA PRO A 764 -10.27 51.85 -6.63
C PRO A 764 -10.30 50.38 -6.17
N SER A 765 -9.67 49.46 -6.90
CA SER A 765 -9.73 48.02 -6.60
C SER A 765 -9.09 47.66 -5.24
N GLY A 766 -7.96 48.30 -4.92
CA GLY A 766 -7.19 48.05 -3.70
C GLY A 766 -6.11 46.98 -3.88
N GLY A 767 -5.40 46.71 -2.79
CA GLY A 767 -4.32 45.74 -2.68
C GLY A 767 -4.71 44.52 -1.86
N ASN A 768 -3.88 44.17 -0.88
CA ASN A 768 -4.05 43.02 0.00
C ASN A 768 -4.34 43.50 1.44
N TYR A 769 -4.94 42.63 2.25
CA TYR A 769 -5.05 42.83 3.69
C TYR A 769 -3.79 42.32 4.40
N TRP A 770 -3.37 43.01 5.47
CA TRP A 770 -2.15 42.74 6.21
C TRP A 770 -2.42 42.89 7.71
N SER A 771 -2.37 41.80 8.50
CA SER A 771 -2.69 41.85 9.94
C SER A 771 -1.70 42.64 10.80
N ASP A 772 -0.56 43.06 10.23
CA ASP A 772 0.47 43.89 10.87
C ASP A 772 0.49 45.34 10.34
N TYR A 773 -0.47 45.73 9.50
CA TYR A 773 -0.54 47.08 8.95
C TYR A 773 -1.15 48.08 9.93
N ALA A 774 -0.31 48.99 10.42
CA ALA A 774 -0.69 50.11 11.30
C ALA A 774 -0.74 51.46 10.55
N GLY A 775 -1.11 51.45 9.26
CA GLY A 775 -1.28 52.67 8.48
C GLY A 775 -2.58 53.42 8.81
N ARG A 776 -2.95 54.37 7.95
CA ARG A 776 -4.15 55.21 8.16
C ARG A 776 -4.96 55.34 6.88
N ASP A 777 -6.27 55.44 7.08
CA ASP A 777 -7.30 55.77 6.10
C ASP A 777 -7.77 57.19 6.46
N GLU A 778 -7.05 58.18 5.94
CA GLU A 778 -7.32 59.61 6.17
C GLU A 778 -8.13 60.23 5.02
N PHE A 779 -8.21 59.57 3.86
CA PHE A 779 -8.74 60.13 2.62
C PHE A 779 -9.62 59.15 1.80
N ASN A 780 -10.92 59.47 1.66
CA ASN A 780 -11.87 58.68 0.86
C ASN A 780 -11.86 59.11 -0.63
N GLY A 781 -11.43 58.25 -1.57
CA GLY A 781 -11.14 58.63 -2.96
C GLY A 781 -12.36 58.70 -3.92
N PRO A 782 -12.17 58.81 -5.25
CA PRO A 782 -10.90 58.86 -5.98
C PRO A 782 -9.99 60.11 -6.00
N ASN A 783 -10.36 61.39 -6.10
CA ASN A 783 -11.41 62.26 -5.53
C ASN A 783 -11.30 62.53 -4.01
N GLN A 784 -10.18 62.14 -3.42
CA GLN A 784 -9.81 62.31 -2.01
C GLN A 784 -9.90 63.78 -1.53
N ASN A 785 -11.02 64.16 -0.90
CA ASN A 785 -11.26 65.52 -0.38
C ASN A 785 -12.20 65.59 0.85
N ILE A 786 -12.58 64.46 1.47
CA ILE A 786 -13.40 64.44 2.70
C ILE A 786 -12.88 63.32 3.62
N SER A 787 -12.79 63.60 4.91
CA SER A 787 -12.38 62.64 5.94
C SER A 787 -13.47 61.61 6.22
N GLY A 788 -13.15 60.32 6.12
CA GLY A 788 -14.06 59.23 6.51
C GLY A 788 -14.13 58.07 5.52
N SER A 789 -13.09 57.24 5.58
CA SER A 789 -12.99 55.83 5.18
C SER A 789 -13.55 55.34 3.83
N ASP A 790 -12.65 54.92 2.94
CA ASP A 790 -12.97 54.03 1.80
C ASP A 790 -12.46 52.58 1.97
N GLY A 791 -12.01 52.26 3.19
CA GLY A 791 -11.52 50.94 3.59
C GLY A 791 -10.10 50.63 3.12
N LYS A 792 -9.36 51.62 2.61
CA LYS A 792 -8.01 51.45 2.05
C LYS A 792 -7.02 52.38 2.72
N GLY A 793 -5.81 51.86 2.87
CA GLY A 793 -4.70 52.58 3.47
C GLY A 793 -4.04 53.55 2.51
N ASP A 794 -3.99 54.82 2.89
CA ASP A 794 -3.27 55.88 2.16
C ASP A 794 -1.75 55.74 2.29
N THR A 795 -1.27 54.94 3.24
CA THR A 795 0.15 54.65 3.46
C THR A 795 0.52 53.31 2.84
N PRO A 796 1.33 53.25 1.77
CA PRO A 796 1.72 51.98 1.14
C PRO A 796 2.40 51.01 2.12
N TYR A 797 1.98 49.74 2.13
CA TYR A 797 2.64 48.68 2.89
C TYR A 797 3.96 48.30 2.20
N LYS A 798 5.05 48.24 2.96
CA LYS A 798 6.40 47.96 2.44
C LYS A 798 6.72 46.47 2.61
N ILE A 799 7.18 45.84 1.53
CA ILE A 799 7.40 44.38 1.50
C ILE A 799 8.89 44.06 1.44
N GLY A 800 9.59 44.59 0.44
CA GLY A 800 11.02 44.37 0.21
C GLY A 800 11.50 45.14 -1.03
N GLY A 801 12.81 45.15 -1.29
CA GLY A 801 13.43 45.78 -2.47
C GLY A 801 12.79 47.09 -2.95
N LYS A 802 12.12 47.01 -4.11
CA LYS A 802 11.29 48.09 -4.70
C LYS A 802 9.78 47.86 -4.56
N SER A 803 9.38 46.69 -4.07
CA SER A 803 8.00 46.23 -4.02
C SER A 803 7.25 46.77 -2.80
N LYS A 804 6.02 47.20 -3.05
CA LYS A 804 5.08 47.72 -2.06
C LYS A 804 3.66 47.49 -2.57
N ASP A 805 2.75 47.22 -1.64
CA ASP A 805 1.33 47.37 -1.88
C ASP A 805 1.01 48.87 -1.80
N ARG A 806 0.47 49.45 -2.88
CA ARG A 806 0.16 50.89 -2.92
C ARG A 806 -1.14 51.26 -2.23
N TYR A 807 -2.06 50.31 -2.06
CA TYR A 807 -3.43 50.53 -1.60
C TYR A 807 -3.89 49.39 -0.65
N PRO A 808 -3.14 49.11 0.44
CA PRO A 808 -3.45 48.00 1.34
C PRO A 808 -4.88 48.13 1.90
N LEU A 809 -5.55 47.01 2.10
CA LEU A 809 -6.90 46.95 2.65
C LEU A 809 -6.87 47.05 4.17
N MET A 810 -7.81 47.80 4.75
CA MET A 810 -7.94 47.97 6.21
C MET A 810 -8.62 46.79 6.91
N GLU A 811 -9.47 46.07 6.19
CA GLU A 811 -10.21 44.91 6.68
C GLU A 811 -9.91 43.70 5.78
N MET A 812 -10.17 42.50 6.28
CA MET A 812 -10.00 41.28 5.48
C MET A 812 -10.88 41.34 4.22
N TYR A 813 -10.33 40.92 3.10
CA TYR A 813 -11.07 40.81 1.86
C TYR A 813 -12.07 39.65 1.94
N GLU A 814 -13.37 39.97 1.93
CA GLU A 814 -14.46 39.01 2.18
C GLU A 814 -14.56 37.88 1.13
N GLU A 815 -14.18 38.14 -0.12
CA GLU A 815 -14.21 37.11 -1.18
C GLU A 815 -12.97 36.21 -1.20
N ALA A 816 -11.99 36.45 -0.33
CA ALA A 816 -10.85 35.57 -0.18
C ALA A 816 -11.22 34.30 0.61
N ALA A 817 -10.38 33.26 0.51
CA ALA A 817 -10.59 32.00 1.21
C ALA A 817 -10.85 32.22 2.73
N PRO A 818 -11.94 31.71 3.33
CA PRO A 818 -12.26 32.02 4.71
C PRO A 818 -11.21 31.46 5.66
N ILE A 819 -10.67 32.31 6.54
CA ILE A 819 -9.79 31.90 7.63
C ILE A 819 -10.65 31.26 8.73
N PRO A 820 -10.36 30.03 9.18
CA PRO A 820 -11.12 29.40 10.26
C PRO A 820 -11.03 30.21 11.56
N ASN A 821 -12.18 30.48 12.20
CA ASN A 821 -12.17 30.96 13.57
C ASN A 821 -11.79 29.83 14.54
N SER A 822 -11.00 30.15 15.56
CA SER A 822 -10.60 29.22 16.62
C SER A 822 -11.07 29.80 17.95
N PRO A 823 -11.80 29.05 18.80
CA PRO A 823 -12.30 29.62 20.06
C PRO A 823 -11.18 30.20 20.95
N PRO A 824 -11.46 31.29 21.68
CA PRO A 824 -10.49 31.92 22.57
C PRO A 824 -10.12 30.97 23.72
N VAL A 825 -8.87 31.03 24.21
CA VAL A 825 -8.38 30.16 25.29
C VAL A 825 -8.36 30.92 26.64
N PRO A 826 -9.29 30.65 27.56
CA PRO A 826 -9.41 31.34 28.84
C PRO A 826 -8.34 30.91 29.85
N SER A 827 -7.73 31.88 30.52
CA SER A 827 -6.68 31.64 31.50
C SER A 827 -6.55 32.84 32.45
N PHE A 828 -6.29 32.58 33.73
CA PHE A 828 -5.99 33.64 34.69
C PHE A 828 -5.09 33.22 35.85
N ILE A 829 -4.52 34.23 36.51
CA ILE A 829 -3.84 34.10 37.80
C ILE A 829 -4.53 34.98 38.86
N TYR A 830 -4.29 34.67 40.13
CA TYR A 830 -4.86 35.43 41.26
C TYR A 830 -3.88 35.54 42.43
N TYR A 831 -3.97 36.64 43.18
CA TYR A 831 -3.15 36.93 44.37
C TYR A 831 -3.96 37.68 45.44
N PRO A 832 -3.80 37.40 46.75
CA PRO A 832 -2.92 36.38 47.32
C PRO A 832 -3.43 34.95 47.09
N LYS A 833 -2.54 33.95 47.22
CA LYS A 833 -2.88 32.53 47.01
C LYS A 833 -3.55 31.85 48.22
N LYS A 834 -3.63 32.54 49.36
CA LYS A 834 -4.31 32.10 50.59
C LYS A 834 -4.96 33.32 51.25
N PRO A 835 -5.96 33.95 50.61
CA PRO A 835 -6.63 35.13 51.15
C PRO A 835 -7.36 34.79 52.45
N PHE A 836 -7.45 35.74 53.37
CA PHE A 836 -8.45 35.71 54.43
C PHE A 836 -9.80 36.22 53.92
N SER A 837 -10.88 35.95 54.65
CA SER A 837 -12.15 36.65 54.44
C SER A 837 -11.93 38.17 54.53
N HIS A 838 -12.73 38.92 53.78
CA HIS A 838 -12.62 40.38 53.61
C HIS A 838 -11.29 40.88 52.99
N GLU A 839 -10.33 40.02 52.66
CA GLU A 839 -9.13 40.38 51.91
C GLU A 839 -9.41 40.46 50.40
N TYR A 840 -8.89 41.48 49.72
CA TYR A 840 -9.03 41.61 48.27
C TYR A 840 -8.10 40.65 47.54
N VAL A 841 -8.70 39.70 46.82
CA VAL A 841 -8.05 38.92 45.77
C VAL A 841 -8.05 39.74 44.48
N ILE A 842 -6.87 39.95 43.91
CA ILE A 842 -6.67 40.53 42.58
C ILE A 842 -6.62 39.38 41.58
N PHE A 843 -7.41 39.50 40.51
CA PHE A 843 -7.44 38.57 39.40
C PHE A 843 -6.77 39.23 38.18
N THR A 844 -5.98 38.47 37.46
CA THR A 844 -5.26 38.94 36.27
C THR A 844 -5.47 37.98 35.13
N ASP A 845 -6.10 38.48 34.07
CA ASP A 845 -6.34 37.79 32.83
C ASP A 845 -5.02 37.46 32.13
N THR A 846 -4.88 36.20 31.72
CA THR A 846 -3.77 35.68 30.92
C THR A 846 -4.30 34.90 29.71
N SER A 847 -5.53 35.15 29.30
CA SER A 847 -6.19 34.52 28.15
C SER A 847 -5.55 34.91 26.82
N THR A 848 -5.73 34.05 25.82
CA THR A 848 -5.18 34.24 24.47
C THR A 848 -6.14 33.70 23.43
N ASP A 849 -6.37 34.45 22.36
CA ASP A 849 -7.09 33.96 21.20
C ASP A 849 -6.09 33.42 20.15
N PRO A 850 -6.28 32.21 19.58
CA PRO A 850 -5.44 31.72 18.49
C PRO A 850 -5.54 32.56 17.21
N ASN A 851 -6.61 33.34 17.02
CA ASN A 851 -6.82 34.28 15.93
C ASN A 851 -6.28 35.69 16.26
N GLY A 852 -5.69 35.90 17.44
CA GLY A 852 -4.85 37.07 17.78
C GLY A 852 -5.23 37.71 19.10
N LYS A 853 -4.27 38.18 19.91
CA LYS A 853 -4.58 38.63 21.28
C LYS A 853 -5.60 39.79 21.37
N GLU A 854 -5.69 40.64 20.36
CA GLU A 854 -6.66 41.75 20.32
C GLU A 854 -8.06 41.31 19.84
N ASP A 855 -8.23 40.04 19.49
CA ASP A 855 -9.50 39.44 19.07
C ASP A 855 -10.43 39.12 20.26
N ILE A 856 -9.91 39.04 21.50
CA ILE A 856 -10.74 38.92 22.72
C ILE A 856 -11.43 40.26 22.99
N THR A 857 -12.76 40.30 22.84
CA THR A 857 -13.57 41.53 22.98
C THR A 857 -14.28 41.66 24.33
N ALA A 858 -14.54 40.55 25.04
CA ALA A 858 -15.22 40.58 26.33
C ALA A 858 -14.68 39.58 27.36
N TRP A 859 -14.87 39.93 28.64
CA TRP A 859 -14.59 39.10 29.81
C TRP A 859 -15.81 39.10 30.73
N GLN A 860 -16.11 37.95 31.34
CA GLN A 860 -17.14 37.79 32.35
C GLN A 860 -16.62 36.86 33.46
N TRP A 861 -16.53 37.39 34.67
CA TRP A 861 -16.11 36.69 35.87
C TRP A 861 -17.32 36.34 36.73
N ASP A 862 -17.36 35.13 37.27
CA ASP A 862 -18.18 34.73 38.42
C ASP A 862 -17.22 34.29 39.53
N PHE A 863 -17.34 34.86 40.73
CA PHE A 863 -16.45 34.55 41.84
C PHE A 863 -16.92 33.34 42.67
N GLY A 864 -18.05 32.71 42.33
CA GLY A 864 -18.57 31.53 43.04
C GLY A 864 -19.27 31.86 44.37
N ASP A 865 -19.41 33.14 44.71
CA ASP A 865 -20.14 33.64 45.88
C ASP A 865 -21.42 34.44 45.51
N GLY A 866 -21.78 34.43 44.23
CA GLY A 866 -22.90 35.19 43.66
C GLY A 866 -22.54 36.58 43.12
N ASN A 867 -21.28 37.02 43.25
CA ASN A 867 -20.80 38.27 42.64
C ASN A 867 -20.09 38.01 41.30
N THR A 868 -20.19 38.97 40.38
CA THR A 868 -19.64 38.90 39.03
C THR A 868 -18.91 40.19 38.62
N SER A 869 -18.16 40.16 37.51
CA SER A 869 -17.47 41.34 36.95
C SER A 869 -17.18 41.19 35.46
N ASN A 870 -17.31 42.28 34.68
CA ASN A 870 -16.97 42.30 33.24
C ASN A 870 -15.64 43.02 32.92
N LYS A 871 -14.83 43.32 33.95
CA LYS A 871 -13.48 43.90 33.75
C LYS A 871 -12.50 42.78 33.43
N GLN A 872 -11.57 43.02 32.50
CA GLN A 872 -10.47 42.10 32.21
C GLN A 872 -9.67 41.70 33.48
N ASN A 873 -9.29 42.67 34.31
CA ASN A 873 -8.50 42.46 35.52
C ASN A 873 -9.25 42.97 36.77
N PRO A 874 -10.15 42.19 37.38
CA PRO A 874 -10.94 42.62 38.53
C PRO A 874 -10.23 42.38 39.87
N LYS A 875 -10.84 42.90 40.93
CA LYS A 875 -10.53 42.53 42.32
C LYS A 875 -11.83 42.21 43.04
N HIS A 876 -11.81 41.20 43.90
CA HIS A 876 -12.96 40.74 44.68
C HIS A 876 -12.54 40.38 46.10
N ALA A 877 -13.46 40.46 47.07
CA ALA A 877 -13.20 40.11 48.46
C ALA A 877 -14.37 39.28 49.00
N TYR A 878 -14.06 38.10 49.54
CA TYR A 878 -15.06 37.13 50.00
C TYR A 878 -15.49 37.41 51.42
N ALA A 879 -16.80 37.49 51.68
CA ALA A 879 -17.33 37.85 53.00
C ALA A 879 -17.10 36.78 54.08
N HIS A 880 -16.92 35.51 53.71
CA HIS A 880 -16.75 34.39 54.64
C HIS A 880 -15.57 33.50 54.21
N SER A 881 -15.09 32.67 55.13
CA SER A 881 -14.14 31.61 54.80
C SER A 881 -14.82 30.43 54.11
N GLY A 882 -14.12 29.75 53.20
CA GLY A 882 -14.70 28.71 52.35
C GLY A 882 -13.86 28.38 51.12
N ILE A 883 -14.37 27.48 50.28
CA ILE A 883 -13.83 27.21 48.93
C ILE A 883 -14.80 27.81 47.93
N TYR A 884 -14.30 28.68 47.06
CA TYR A 884 -15.07 29.40 46.07
C TYR A 884 -14.59 29.03 44.66
N THR A 885 -15.51 28.58 43.82
CA THR A 885 -15.24 28.15 42.44
C THR A 885 -15.35 29.35 41.51
N VAL A 886 -14.21 29.94 41.12
CA VAL A 886 -14.18 31.11 40.25
C VAL A 886 -14.19 30.70 38.79
N ILE A 887 -15.08 31.29 37.99
CA ILE A 887 -15.20 31.08 36.56
C ILE A 887 -14.81 32.37 35.83
N LEU A 888 -13.92 32.27 34.84
CA LEU A 888 -13.69 33.32 33.84
C LEU A 888 -14.18 32.79 32.49
N THR A 889 -15.18 33.47 31.92
CA THR A 889 -15.61 33.34 30.52
C THR A 889 -15.04 34.50 29.72
N ILE A 890 -14.58 34.23 28.49
CA ILE A 890 -14.16 35.24 27.52
C ILE A 890 -14.88 35.04 26.19
N THR A 891 -14.98 36.10 25.40
CA THR A 891 -15.61 36.11 24.08
C THR A 891 -14.69 36.80 23.06
N ASP A 892 -14.57 36.23 21.87
CA ASP A 892 -13.79 36.79 20.75
C ASP A 892 -14.58 37.86 19.96
N SER A 893 -14.08 38.31 18.80
CA SER A 893 -14.79 39.30 17.96
C SER A 893 -15.86 38.66 17.04
N TYR A 894 -15.78 37.35 16.83
CA TYR A 894 -16.73 36.55 16.05
C TYR A 894 -17.94 36.11 16.90
N GLY A 895 -17.85 36.21 18.23
CA GLY A 895 -18.88 35.89 19.21
C GLY A 895 -18.73 34.50 19.85
N GLU A 896 -17.67 33.74 19.53
CA GLU A 896 -17.39 32.47 20.19
C GLU A 896 -16.88 32.71 21.62
N SER A 897 -17.25 31.83 22.55
CA SER A 897 -16.99 32.03 23.98
C SER A 897 -16.58 30.75 24.69
N GLU A 898 -15.56 30.85 25.54
CA GLU A 898 -15.01 29.74 26.31
C GLU A 898 -14.78 30.15 27.77
N ASN A 899 -14.74 29.17 28.69
CA ASN A 899 -14.52 29.43 30.11
C ASN A 899 -13.48 28.54 30.80
N ILE A 900 -12.86 29.08 31.85
CA ILE A 900 -11.97 28.35 32.77
C ILE A 900 -12.49 28.47 34.21
N THR A 901 -12.41 27.38 34.95
CA THR A 901 -12.84 27.28 36.36
C THR A 901 -11.67 26.99 37.28
N VAL A 902 -11.55 27.72 38.40
CA VAL A 902 -10.48 27.55 39.41
C VAL A 902 -11.02 27.74 40.83
N ASP A 903 -10.82 26.75 41.69
CA ASP A 903 -11.18 26.84 43.11
C ASP A 903 -10.17 27.68 43.91
N ILE A 904 -10.69 28.55 44.79
CA ILE A 904 -9.92 29.40 45.70
C ILE A 904 -10.33 29.13 47.15
N GLU A 905 -9.37 28.76 47.99
CA GLU A 905 -9.58 28.58 49.42
C GLU A 905 -9.35 29.90 50.18
N VAL A 906 -10.41 30.43 50.79
CA VAL A 906 -10.43 31.62 51.64
C VAL A 906 -10.40 31.20 53.11
N LYS A 907 -9.48 31.76 53.88
CA LYS A 907 -9.23 31.43 55.29
C LYS A 907 -10.04 32.30 56.26
N ASN A 908 -10.34 31.73 57.42
CA ASN A 908 -11.06 32.40 58.50
C ASN A 908 -10.21 33.50 59.14
N LEU A 909 -10.79 34.68 59.36
CA LEU A 909 -10.11 35.79 60.04
C LEU A 909 -10.28 35.63 61.56
N PRO A 910 -9.23 35.77 62.40
CA PRO A 910 -9.38 35.61 63.85
C PRO A 910 -10.20 36.74 64.50
N PRO A 911 -10.91 36.47 65.62
CA PRO A 911 -11.70 37.46 66.33
C PRO A 911 -10.81 38.52 67.00
N LEU A 912 -11.40 39.63 67.40
CA LEU A 912 -10.76 40.70 68.15
C LEU A 912 -11.26 40.72 69.60
N ALA A 913 -10.41 40.28 70.54
CA ALA A 913 -10.72 40.34 71.97
C ALA A 913 -10.76 41.78 72.49
N ASN A 914 -11.81 42.15 73.23
CA ASN A 914 -11.88 43.42 73.94
C ASN A 914 -12.87 43.38 75.12
N PHE A 915 -12.69 44.26 76.11
CA PHE A 915 -13.63 44.37 77.23
C PHE A 915 -13.62 45.75 77.89
N SER A 916 -14.60 45.96 78.78
CA SER A 916 -14.76 47.12 79.66
C SER A 916 -15.24 46.68 81.05
N TRP A 917 -15.23 47.59 82.02
CA TRP A 917 -15.78 47.37 83.35
C TRP A 917 -16.49 48.62 83.90
N ASN A 918 -17.33 48.43 84.91
CA ASN A 918 -18.03 49.50 85.61
C ASN A 918 -18.19 49.15 87.12
N PRO A 919 -18.03 50.11 88.05
CA PRO A 919 -17.62 51.52 87.84
C PRO A 919 -16.18 51.64 87.31
N SER A 920 -15.84 52.77 86.70
CA SER A 920 -14.51 52.99 86.12
C SER A 920 -13.41 53.18 87.17
N SER A 921 -13.79 53.78 88.30
CA SER A 921 -13.01 53.92 89.54
C SER A 921 -13.78 53.21 90.65
N PRO A 922 -13.68 51.87 90.77
CA PRO A 922 -14.28 51.15 91.89
C PRO A 922 -13.56 51.49 93.19
N THR A 923 -14.32 51.56 94.28
CA THR A 923 -13.76 51.62 95.64
C THR A 923 -13.56 50.23 96.24
N SER A 924 -12.79 50.13 97.32
CA SER A 924 -12.66 48.88 98.07
C SER A 924 -14.05 48.35 98.48
N LYS A 925 -14.27 47.03 98.36
CA LYS A 925 -15.54 46.32 98.59
C LYS A 925 -16.68 46.64 97.60
N GLU A 926 -16.45 47.46 96.58
CA GLU A 926 -17.43 47.72 95.51
C GLU A 926 -17.45 46.59 94.45
N ALA A 927 -18.63 46.23 93.96
CA ALA A 927 -18.78 45.19 92.95
C ALA A 927 -18.51 45.76 91.54
N VAL A 928 -17.45 45.27 90.91
CA VAL A 928 -17.06 45.57 89.53
C VAL A 928 -17.80 44.64 88.59
N GLN A 929 -18.55 45.20 87.63
CA GLN A 929 -19.17 44.45 86.54
C GLN A 929 -18.28 44.55 85.30
N PHE A 930 -17.75 43.42 84.86
CA PHE A 930 -17.01 43.29 83.60
C PHE A 930 -17.98 43.01 82.44
N THR A 931 -17.68 43.56 81.27
CA THR A 931 -18.48 43.42 80.04
C THR A 931 -17.58 43.14 78.84
N ASP A 932 -17.79 41.99 78.20
CA ASP A 932 -17.20 41.65 76.90
C ASP A 932 -17.62 42.64 75.82
N THR A 933 -16.63 43.15 75.09
CA THR A 933 -16.82 43.99 73.89
C THR A 933 -16.05 43.45 72.70
N SER A 934 -15.70 42.16 72.74
CA SER A 934 -15.02 41.46 71.66
C SER A 934 -15.91 41.34 70.42
N SER A 935 -15.29 41.35 69.24
CA SER A 935 -15.98 41.29 67.96
C SER A 935 -15.36 40.27 67.04
N ASP A 936 -16.18 39.62 66.23
CA ASP A 936 -15.77 38.79 65.10
C ASP A 936 -16.52 39.30 63.86
N VAL A 937 -15.87 39.29 62.69
CA VAL A 937 -16.35 40.01 61.49
C VAL A 937 -16.80 39.07 60.37
N ASP A 938 -16.23 37.87 60.27
CA ASP A 938 -16.68 36.78 59.40
C ASP A 938 -17.28 35.59 60.16
N GLY A 939 -17.31 35.66 61.50
CA GLY A 939 -17.85 34.62 62.38
C GLY A 939 -18.58 35.14 63.62
N SER A 940 -18.48 34.38 64.70
CA SER A 940 -19.10 34.63 65.99
C SER A 940 -18.27 34.03 67.13
N ILE A 941 -18.14 34.79 68.22
CA ILE A 941 -17.41 34.34 69.43
C ILE A 941 -18.27 33.34 70.22
N VAL A 942 -17.71 32.17 70.49
CA VAL A 942 -18.38 31.05 71.17
C VAL A 942 -17.84 30.73 72.56
N ASN A 943 -16.65 31.22 72.92
CA ASN A 943 -16.01 30.90 74.20
C ASN A 943 -15.35 32.13 74.84
N TYR A 944 -15.42 32.21 76.17
CA TYR A 944 -14.91 33.32 77.00
C TYR A 944 -14.10 32.75 78.17
N THR A 945 -13.02 33.43 78.57
CA THR A 945 -12.24 33.06 79.76
C THR A 945 -11.60 34.31 80.36
N TRP A 946 -11.91 34.60 81.62
CA TRP A 946 -11.46 35.74 82.41
C TRP A 946 -10.52 35.31 83.54
N ASP A 947 -9.47 36.10 83.76
CA ASP A 947 -8.61 36.13 84.94
C ASP A 947 -8.69 37.54 85.53
N PHE A 948 -9.00 37.70 86.83
CA PHE A 948 -9.18 39.02 87.47
C PHE A 948 -7.92 39.57 88.15
N GLY A 949 -6.80 38.85 88.11
CA GLY A 949 -5.50 39.30 88.62
C GLY A 949 -5.31 39.19 90.14
N ASP A 950 -6.32 38.76 90.90
CA ASP A 950 -6.25 38.45 92.34
C ASP A 950 -6.22 36.94 92.65
N GLY A 951 -6.20 36.10 91.61
CA GLY A 951 -6.27 34.64 91.69
C GLY A 951 -7.65 34.04 91.40
N SER A 952 -8.65 34.85 91.10
CA SER A 952 -9.99 34.41 90.68
C SER A 952 -10.21 34.46 89.16
N TYR A 953 -11.13 33.62 88.66
CA TYR A 953 -11.38 33.37 87.23
C TYR A 953 -12.88 33.24 86.93
N SER A 954 -13.29 33.45 85.67
CA SER A 954 -14.66 33.16 85.20
C SER A 954 -14.71 32.73 83.72
N GLU A 955 -15.70 31.92 83.35
CA GLU A 955 -16.01 31.56 81.95
C GLU A 955 -17.28 32.28 81.43
N GLU A 956 -17.92 33.11 82.27
CA GLU A 956 -19.10 33.88 81.86
C GLU A 956 -18.73 34.99 80.86
N LYS A 957 -19.65 35.34 79.96
CA LYS A 957 -19.43 36.44 79.01
C LYS A 957 -19.24 37.81 79.70
N ASN A 958 -20.02 38.09 80.74
CA ASN A 958 -20.04 39.37 81.46
C ASN A 958 -20.07 39.15 82.99
N PRO A 959 -18.95 38.79 83.62
CA PRO A 959 -18.90 38.43 85.04
C PRO A 959 -18.88 39.66 85.96
N SER A 960 -19.30 39.48 87.22
CA SER A 960 -19.10 40.47 88.29
C SER A 960 -18.10 39.95 89.33
N HIS A 961 -17.25 40.85 89.84
CA HIS A 961 -16.19 40.55 90.80
C HIS A 961 -16.02 41.69 91.81
N THR A 962 -15.59 41.39 93.03
CA THR A 962 -15.43 42.39 94.11
C THR A 962 -14.04 42.31 94.71
N TYR A 963 -13.29 43.41 94.64
CA TYR A 963 -11.98 43.55 95.28
C TYR A 963 -12.15 44.06 96.72
N TYR A 964 -11.54 43.39 97.69
CA TYR A 964 -11.74 43.71 99.11
C TYR A 964 -10.79 44.77 99.67
N ASP A 965 -9.62 44.94 99.04
CA ASP A 965 -8.61 45.95 99.36
C ASP A 965 -8.43 46.90 98.15
N ASN A 966 -7.89 48.10 98.40
CA ASN A 966 -7.47 49.04 97.35
C ASN A 966 -6.17 48.57 96.66
N GLY A 967 -5.99 48.86 95.37
CA GLY A 967 -4.82 48.36 94.61
C GLY A 967 -4.96 48.35 93.10
N VAL A 968 -3.95 47.82 92.41
CA VAL A 968 -3.94 47.61 90.94
C VAL A 968 -4.01 46.12 90.63
N TYR A 969 -4.96 45.71 89.78
CA TYR A 969 -5.15 44.33 89.34
C TYR A 969 -5.07 44.24 87.81
N ILE A 970 -4.53 43.12 87.29
CA ILE A 970 -4.38 42.86 85.86
C ILE A 970 -5.47 41.88 85.41
N VAL A 971 -6.44 42.37 84.63
CA VAL A 971 -7.56 41.57 84.13
C VAL A 971 -7.28 41.10 82.71
N THR A 972 -7.47 39.80 82.42
CA THR A 972 -7.26 39.21 81.10
C THR A 972 -8.51 38.49 80.60
N LEU A 973 -8.94 38.78 79.37
CA LEU A 973 -9.99 38.09 78.63
C LEU A 973 -9.39 37.35 77.42
N THR A 974 -9.65 36.05 77.32
CA THR A 974 -9.42 35.25 76.11
C THR A 974 -10.76 34.90 75.46
N VAL A 975 -10.85 35.05 74.14
CA VAL A 975 -12.03 34.66 73.33
C VAL A 975 -11.66 33.70 72.20
N MET A 976 -12.63 32.90 71.76
CA MET A 976 -12.51 31.97 70.63
C MET A 976 -13.75 32.05 69.72
N ASP A 977 -13.55 32.03 68.41
CA ASP A 977 -14.63 32.02 67.41
C ASP A 977 -15.20 30.61 67.14
N ASN A 978 -16.28 30.55 66.37
CA ASN A 978 -16.93 29.30 65.94
C ASN A 978 -16.13 28.49 64.89
N ASN A 979 -14.98 29.00 64.42
CA ASN A 979 -14.06 28.35 63.49
C ASN A 979 -12.75 27.89 64.18
N GLY A 980 -12.61 28.14 65.49
CA GLY A 980 -11.51 27.71 66.35
C GLY A 980 -10.34 28.70 66.50
N ALA A 981 -10.39 29.90 65.90
CA ALA A 981 -9.35 30.91 66.08
C ALA A 981 -9.54 31.66 67.42
N LYS A 982 -8.41 32.10 68.01
CA LYS A 982 -8.37 32.67 69.37
C LYS A 982 -7.75 34.05 69.40
N SER A 983 -8.20 34.86 70.36
CA SER A 983 -7.76 36.25 70.57
C SER A 983 -7.71 36.56 72.07
N VAL A 984 -6.83 37.48 72.49
CA VAL A 984 -6.57 37.78 73.91
C VAL A 984 -6.45 39.28 74.13
N LYS A 985 -7.04 39.78 75.22
CA LYS A 985 -6.95 41.16 75.70
C LYS A 985 -6.60 41.19 77.18
N THR A 986 -5.70 42.09 77.58
CA THR A 986 -5.35 42.35 78.99
C THR A 986 -5.44 43.84 79.27
N GLN A 987 -5.93 44.23 80.46
CA GLN A 987 -6.04 45.62 80.93
C GLN A 987 -5.82 45.70 82.45
N GLU A 988 -5.30 46.83 82.94
CA GLU A 988 -5.15 47.12 84.38
C GLU A 988 -6.39 47.86 84.92
N ILE A 989 -6.83 47.50 86.12
CA ILE A 989 -7.88 48.19 86.89
C ILE A 989 -7.30 48.69 88.22
N PHE A 990 -7.66 49.91 88.62
CA PHE A 990 -7.27 50.51 89.90
C PHE A 990 -8.50 50.62 90.81
N VAL A 991 -8.35 50.21 92.07
CA VAL A 991 -9.38 50.23 93.11
C VAL A 991 -9.00 51.29 94.16
N GLU A 992 -9.89 52.25 94.40
CA GLU A 992 -9.69 53.46 95.21
C GLU A 992 -10.07 53.27 96.70
N ASN A 993 -9.59 54.17 97.56
CA ASN A 993 -9.89 54.23 99.01
C ASN A 993 -11.14 55.08 99.31
N ILE A 994 -11.83 54.81 100.44
CA ILE A 994 -13.00 55.60 100.89
C ILE A 994 -12.56 56.63 101.96
N PRO A 995 -12.65 57.95 101.73
CA PRO A 995 -12.19 58.95 102.70
C PRO A 995 -13.04 59.03 104.00
N PRO A 996 -12.44 59.48 105.13
CA PRO A 996 -13.12 59.62 106.41
C PRO A 996 -14.10 60.80 106.43
N THR A 997 -15.00 60.83 107.42
CA THR A 997 -16.02 61.86 107.61
C THR A 997 -15.76 62.71 108.86
N ALA A 998 -15.66 64.04 108.70
CA ALA A 998 -15.39 64.98 109.79
C ALA A 998 -16.64 65.63 110.41
N GLU A 999 -16.75 65.70 111.74
CA GLU A 999 -17.86 66.37 112.44
C GLU A 999 -17.47 66.86 113.86
N PHE A 1000 -18.04 67.99 114.32
CA PHE A 1000 -17.84 68.51 115.68
C PHE A 1000 -18.96 69.43 116.20
N PHE A 1001 -19.01 69.71 117.50
CA PHE A 1001 -19.87 70.73 118.11
C PHE A 1001 -19.16 71.58 119.17
N PHE A 1002 -19.81 72.63 119.67
CA PHE A 1002 -19.29 73.49 120.75
C PHE A 1002 -20.35 74.07 121.67
N ILE A 1003 -19.95 74.39 122.91
CA ILE A 1003 -20.85 74.88 123.98
C ILE A 1003 -20.14 75.99 124.80
N PRO A 1004 -20.81 77.11 125.13
CA PRO A 1004 -22.19 77.46 124.77
C PRO A 1004 -22.30 77.97 123.32
N GLU A 1005 -23.40 77.65 122.65
CA GLU A 1005 -23.66 78.05 121.25
C GLU A 1005 -23.77 79.58 121.06
N LYS A 1006 -24.07 80.29 122.15
CA LYS A 1006 -24.03 81.75 122.25
C LYS A 1006 -23.25 82.12 123.51
N ALA A 1007 -22.02 82.58 123.33
CA ALA A 1007 -21.16 83.05 124.40
C ALA A 1007 -21.24 84.58 124.52
N SER A 1008 -21.08 85.10 125.73
CA SER A 1008 -20.78 86.52 125.95
C SER A 1008 -19.27 86.78 125.86
N VAL A 1009 -18.86 88.03 125.63
CA VAL A 1009 -17.43 88.40 125.67
C VAL A 1009 -16.78 87.97 126.99
N GLY A 1010 -15.72 87.15 126.89
CA GLY A 1010 -14.98 86.60 128.03
C GLY A 1010 -15.51 85.28 128.60
N GLU A 1011 -16.50 84.64 127.98
CA GLU A 1011 -17.01 83.31 128.37
C GLU A 1011 -16.20 82.17 127.69
N GLU A 1012 -16.11 81.02 128.35
CA GLU A 1012 -15.38 79.84 127.86
C GLU A 1012 -16.22 79.06 126.85
N VAL A 1013 -15.61 78.62 125.74
CA VAL A 1013 -16.23 77.77 124.72
C VAL A 1013 -15.46 76.46 124.59
N ASN A 1014 -16.13 75.34 124.82
CA ASN A 1014 -15.58 73.99 124.67
C ASN A 1014 -15.94 73.41 123.29
N PHE A 1015 -15.01 72.74 122.61
CA PHE A 1015 -15.18 72.12 121.28
C PHE A 1015 -14.97 70.59 121.35
N THR A 1016 -15.74 69.81 120.57
CA THR A 1016 -15.69 68.34 120.62
C THR A 1016 -15.92 67.71 119.24
N ASP A 1017 -14.86 67.08 118.70
CA ASP A 1017 -14.86 66.17 117.55
C ASP A 1017 -15.69 64.88 117.76
N VAL A 1018 -16.31 64.37 116.68
CA VAL A 1018 -17.06 63.09 116.63
C VAL A 1018 -16.92 62.36 115.27
N SER A 1019 -15.74 62.42 114.66
CA SER A 1019 -15.48 61.93 113.29
C SER A 1019 -15.29 60.40 113.15
N SER A 1020 -15.43 59.84 111.93
CA SER A 1020 -15.34 58.38 111.65
C SER A 1020 -14.78 57.99 110.26
N ASP A 1021 -14.48 56.71 110.04
CA ASP A 1021 -13.91 56.12 108.81
C ASP A 1021 -14.49 54.68 108.57
N GLU A 1022 -14.56 54.20 107.32
CA GLU A 1022 -15.28 52.97 106.92
C GLU A 1022 -14.40 51.84 106.32
N ASP A 1023 -13.33 52.16 105.58
CA ASP A 1023 -12.30 51.19 105.20
C ASP A 1023 -10.96 51.36 105.95
N GLY A 1024 -10.70 52.54 106.53
CA GLY A 1024 -9.51 52.83 107.35
C GLY A 1024 -9.78 53.23 108.82
N LYS A 1025 -8.94 54.12 109.35
CA LYS A 1025 -9.05 54.78 110.67
C LYS A 1025 -8.48 56.21 110.66
N ILE A 1026 -9.10 57.12 111.43
CA ILE A 1026 -8.60 58.50 111.62
C ILE A 1026 -7.32 58.54 112.48
N VAL A 1027 -6.33 59.32 112.04
CA VAL A 1027 -4.98 59.43 112.66
C VAL A 1027 -4.55 60.84 113.08
N SER A 1028 -5.26 61.93 112.71
CA SER A 1028 -4.90 63.29 113.15
C SER A 1028 -6.04 64.31 113.15
N TRP A 1029 -5.89 65.41 113.91
CA TRP A 1029 -6.85 66.53 114.05
C TRP A 1029 -6.14 67.89 114.07
N HIS A 1030 -6.76 68.94 113.51
CA HIS A 1030 -6.27 70.33 113.57
C HIS A 1030 -7.43 71.34 113.56
N TRP A 1031 -7.39 72.29 114.49
CA TRP A 1031 -8.44 73.29 114.76
C TRP A 1031 -7.96 74.72 114.58
N GLU A 1032 -8.79 75.58 113.99
CA GLU A 1032 -8.61 77.04 113.97
C GLU A 1032 -9.89 77.73 114.50
N PHE A 1033 -9.80 78.66 115.46
CA PHE A 1033 -10.98 79.24 116.14
C PHE A 1033 -11.50 80.55 115.54
N GLY A 1034 -10.88 81.04 114.47
CA GLY A 1034 -11.31 82.24 113.74
C GLY A 1034 -10.91 83.59 114.35
N ASP A 1035 -10.36 83.63 115.56
CA ASP A 1035 -9.82 84.86 116.20
C ASP A 1035 -8.30 85.04 116.01
N GLY A 1036 -7.65 84.09 115.34
CA GLY A 1036 -6.20 84.00 115.19
C GLY A 1036 -5.51 82.95 116.08
N LYS A 1037 -6.26 82.19 116.89
CA LYS A 1037 -5.74 81.05 117.68
C LYS A 1037 -6.19 79.70 117.08
N ALA A 1038 -5.44 78.65 117.41
CA ALA A 1038 -5.57 77.29 116.86
C ALA A 1038 -5.20 76.20 117.90
N SER A 1039 -5.55 74.93 117.63
CA SER A 1039 -5.18 73.76 118.45
C SER A 1039 -5.01 72.48 117.60
N ASN A 1040 -4.30 71.47 118.12
CA ASN A 1040 -4.21 70.12 117.52
C ASN A 1040 -4.81 69.03 118.41
N GLU A 1041 -5.46 69.41 119.52
CA GLU A 1041 -6.12 68.46 120.41
C GLU A 1041 -7.48 68.03 119.84
N GLN A 1042 -7.91 66.80 120.07
CA GLN A 1042 -9.19 66.30 119.54
C GLN A 1042 -10.41 67.07 120.08
N HIS A 1043 -10.34 67.59 121.31
CA HIS A 1043 -11.44 68.31 121.99
C HIS A 1043 -10.93 69.55 122.76
N PRO A 1044 -10.68 70.69 122.09
CA PRO A 1044 -10.03 71.86 122.70
C PRO A 1044 -11.01 72.87 123.35
N VAL A 1045 -10.47 73.80 124.15
CA VAL A 1045 -11.23 74.92 124.77
C VAL A 1045 -10.66 76.29 124.38
N HIS A 1046 -11.51 77.32 124.30
CA HIS A 1046 -11.12 78.65 123.83
C HIS A 1046 -11.99 79.80 124.40
N PHE A 1047 -11.46 81.03 124.41
CA PHE A 1047 -12.12 82.24 124.96
C PHE A 1047 -12.02 83.42 123.99
N TYR A 1048 -13.15 84.08 123.71
CA TYR A 1048 -13.21 85.24 122.81
C TYR A 1048 -13.21 86.58 123.57
N GLU A 1049 -12.19 87.41 123.30
CA GLU A 1049 -11.94 88.69 123.99
C GLU A 1049 -12.79 89.87 123.50
N LYS A 1050 -13.51 89.71 122.37
CA LYS A 1050 -14.34 90.77 121.75
C LYS A 1050 -15.63 90.18 121.18
N GLY A 1051 -16.67 91.02 121.11
CA GLY A 1051 -17.94 90.65 120.48
C GLY A 1051 -17.80 90.63 118.96
N GLY A 1052 -18.39 89.63 118.31
CA GLY A 1052 -18.23 89.39 116.87
C GLY A 1052 -18.65 87.98 116.46
N LYS A 1053 -18.50 87.66 115.16
CA LYS A 1053 -18.66 86.29 114.64
C LYS A 1053 -17.31 85.70 114.31
N TYR A 1054 -17.09 84.46 114.73
CA TYR A 1054 -15.86 83.71 114.51
C TYR A 1054 -16.17 82.36 113.88
N THR A 1055 -15.46 82.02 112.80
CA THR A 1055 -15.60 80.72 112.13
C THR A 1055 -14.53 79.77 112.65
N ILE A 1056 -14.96 78.63 113.15
CA ILE A 1056 -14.12 77.54 113.61
C ILE A 1056 -14.00 76.48 112.53
N THR A 1057 -12.78 76.00 112.30
CA THR A 1057 -12.46 74.92 111.36
C THR A 1057 -11.89 73.73 112.12
N LEU A 1058 -12.32 72.51 111.80
CA LEU A 1058 -11.64 71.26 112.14
C LEU A 1058 -11.19 70.57 110.83
N THR A 1059 -9.95 70.08 110.81
CA THR A 1059 -9.36 69.21 109.79
C THR A 1059 -9.01 67.86 110.41
N ILE A 1060 -9.26 66.75 109.72
CA ILE A 1060 -8.82 65.40 110.11
C ILE A 1060 -8.19 64.64 108.94
N LYS A 1061 -7.57 63.48 109.23
CA LYS A 1061 -6.91 62.59 108.25
C LYS A 1061 -7.07 61.10 108.61
N ASP A 1062 -7.21 60.21 107.62
CA ASP A 1062 -7.16 58.74 107.77
C ASP A 1062 -5.72 58.15 107.67
N ASP A 1063 -5.57 56.83 107.73
CA ASP A 1063 -4.29 56.13 107.56
C ASP A 1063 -3.85 55.91 106.10
N ASP A 1064 -4.77 55.97 105.13
CA ASP A 1064 -4.46 55.93 103.68
C ASP A 1064 -4.10 57.31 103.08
N GLY A 1065 -4.31 58.38 103.84
CA GLY A 1065 -3.76 59.70 103.61
C GLY A 1065 -4.74 60.80 103.19
N ALA A 1066 -6.04 60.51 103.08
CA ALA A 1066 -7.10 61.46 102.75
C ALA A 1066 -7.39 62.42 103.91
N GLU A 1067 -7.49 63.72 103.60
CA GLU A 1067 -7.78 64.78 104.56
C GLU A 1067 -9.15 65.43 104.27
N VAL A 1068 -9.97 65.61 105.30
CA VAL A 1068 -11.27 66.27 105.20
C VAL A 1068 -11.42 67.37 106.25
N LYS A 1069 -12.26 68.37 105.97
CA LYS A 1069 -12.44 69.56 106.82
C LYS A 1069 -13.92 69.90 106.98
N ILE A 1070 -14.27 70.40 108.16
CA ILE A 1070 -15.59 70.94 108.49
C ILE A 1070 -15.45 72.29 109.20
N THR A 1071 -16.42 73.19 109.01
CA THR A 1071 -16.45 74.51 109.65
C THR A 1071 -17.79 74.84 110.29
N LYS A 1072 -17.79 75.56 111.42
CA LYS A 1072 -18.99 76.06 112.14
C LYS A 1072 -18.72 77.43 112.74
N THR A 1073 -19.72 78.31 112.82
CA THR A 1073 -19.55 79.72 113.25
C THR A 1073 -20.21 79.98 114.60
N ILE A 1074 -19.53 80.68 115.50
CA ILE A 1074 -20.06 81.18 116.79
C ILE A 1074 -20.24 82.72 116.77
N GLU A 1075 -21.23 83.23 117.51
CA GLU A 1075 -21.49 84.67 117.68
C GLU A 1075 -21.38 85.06 119.16
N ILE A 1076 -20.68 86.17 119.43
CA ILE A 1076 -20.30 86.63 120.78
C ILE A 1076 -20.99 87.98 121.10
N GLU A 1077 -21.90 88.02 122.09
CA GLU A 1077 -22.82 89.15 122.37
C GLU A 1077 -22.24 90.28 123.28
N ALA A 1078 -22.82 91.50 123.21
CA ALA A 1078 -22.42 92.72 123.95
C ALA A 1078 -23.59 93.40 124.72
N LYS A 1079 -23.32 94.27 125.71
CA LYS A 1079 -24.21 94.54 126.89
C LYS A 1079 -24.98 95.90 126.92
N SER A 1080 -26.28 95.92 127.30
CA SER A 1080 -27.15 97.13 127.52
C SER A 1080 -28.37 96.90 128.48
N THR A 1081 -29.35 97.82 128.65
CA THR A 1081 -30.46 97.84 129.70
C THR A 1081 -31.74 98.62 129.19
N PRO A 1082 -32.94 98.77 129.86
CA PRO A 1082 -33.41 98.56 131.26
C PRO A 1082 -34.76 97.76 131.46
N GLY A 1083 -35.83 98.26 132.16
CA GLY A 1083 -37.03 97.42 132.53
C GLY A 1083 -38.39 98.08 132.97
N PHE A 1084 -39.26 97.29 133.65
CA PHE A 1084 -40.68 97.49 134.18
C PHE A 1084 -41.88 97.15 133.22
N GLU A 1085 -43.10 96.67 133.60
CA GLU A 1085 -43.66 96.00 134.83
C GLU A 1085 -45.05 95.27 134.65
N LEU A 1086 -45.42 94.42 135.64
CA LEU A 1086 -46.69 93.86 136.24
C LEU A 1086 -48.14 93.82 135.61
N ILE A 1087 -48.91 92.76 135.98
CA ILE A 1087 -50.40 92.57 136.18
C ILE A 1087 -51.14 91.53 135.26
N ILE A 1088 -52.23 90.93 135.79
CA ILE A 1088 -53.13 89.85 135.30
C ILE A 1088 -52.53 88.43 135.51
N LEU A 1089 -52.78 87.69 136.59
CA LEU A 1089 -53.89 87.62 137.57
C LEU A 1089 -55.25 87.14 137.02
N LEU A 1090 -55.53 85.84 137.23
CA LEU A 1090 -56.85 85.19 137.41
C LEU A 1090 -57.89 85.38 136.27
N VAL A 1091 -58.51 84.35 135.70
CA VAL A 1091 -59.07 83.15 136.34
C VAL A 1091 -59.07 81.96 135.36
N ALA A 1092 -58.46 80.83 135.75
CA ALA A 1092 -59.10 79.49 135.69
C ALA A 1092 -58.16 78.42 136.30
N ILE A 1093 -58.41 77.90 137.51
CA ILE A 1093 -59.47 76.91 137.79
C ILE A 1093 -59.18 75.65 136.95
N PHE A 1094 -58.53 74.58 137.47
CA PHE A 1094 -58.88 73.89 138.72
C PHE A 1094 -60.39 73.92 138.97
N LEU A 1095 -61.12 73.10 138.20
CA LEU A 1095 -62.59 72.90 138.25
C LEU A 1095 -63.44 73.82 137.37
N ILE A 1096 -63.12 73.87 136.08
CA ILE A 1096 -64.20 73.59 135.14
C ILE A 1096 -63.91 72.12 134.74
N PHE A 1097 -64.84 71.16 134.85
CA PHE A 1097 -66.15 71.16 134.17
C PHE A 1097 -65.92 71.54 132.67
N THR A 1098 -66.81 71.17 131.74
CA THR A 1098 -66.61 71.51 130.30
C THR A 1098 -65.25 71.08 129.70
N LYS A 1099 -65.01 69.76 129.65
CA LYS A 1099 -64.25 69.13 128.54
C LYS A 1099 -64.81 69.61 127.19
N ARG A 1100 -63.96 69.64 126.14
CA ARG A 1100 -64.06 68.79 124.91
C ARG A 1100 -63.15 69.36 123.80
N LYS A 1101 -62.24 68.60 123.18
CA LYS A 1101 -62.44 67.51 122.19
C LYS A 1101 -63.40 67.93 121.05
N ILE A 1102 -62.91 68.13 119.82
CA ILE A 1102 -63.38 67.45 118.58
C ILE A 1102 -62.83 68.11 117.30
N THR A 1103 -62.40 67.19 116.45
CA THR A 1103 -62.01 67.18 115.04
C THR A 1103 -63.01 67.64 113.97
N PHE A 1104 -62.42 68.01 112.82
CA PHE A 1104 -62.74 67.69 111.41
C PHE A 1104 -63.64 68.60 110.52
N LYS A 1105 -63.06 68.85 109.33
CA LYS A 1105 -63.53 69.54 108.12
C LYS A 1105 -63.77 71.05 108.29
N LYS A 1106 -63.36 71.89 107.34
CA LYS A 1106 -63.15 71.64 105.91
C LYS A 1106 -61.71 71.82 105.45
#